data_AF-A0A8H3J1X0-F1
#
_entry.id   AF-A0A8H3J1X0-F1
#
_cell.length_a   1.000
_cell.length_b   1.000
_cell.length_c   1.000
_cell.angle_alpha   90.00
_cell.angle_beta   90.00
_cell.angle_gamma   90.00
#
_symmetry.space_group_name_H-M   'P 1'
#
loop_
_entity.id
_entity.type
_entity.pdbx_description
1 polymer ?
#
loop_
_entity_poly.entity_id
_entity_poly.type
_entity_poly.pdbx_seq_one_letter_code
_entity_poly.pdbx_strand_id
1 'polypeptide(L)'
;MDHLPVVPAGTIQGLETVPLVCEKSYDGGPFLTYPIREGKPQIVPDIANGPGQMPFWEYEKHYPTPNKDFEAFCQTWLFIGLINELLGDLCTSQDFVRGDKVGDSKIISTSQLRGLVDQWVKRVEEGSSTITYEHVAKCLNVTHSTLRAAGSDFDLRVKVCIASVGELFAHATNKAFGIEDLVLHNQCPGTWHLLFDENLWIEPLKKSNWCPSQIEIMMRSKMSLQSLYFFTSMQDPISAGRHGLCDNQKCLAYQTNPKNYAPQHVIKACRCKDLYIDMSSLNAAVKIGALPLLRIREAGTLDDLTVEIVVSQPDTCYVALSHVWADGLGNPKANALPRCQLLHLSKLTQNLRAKLSPENPPNEVLLWCDTLCCPIAPTEAKNQVLTQMKSIYEQATGVLVLEASIRLYDSEAMGPEETCARILTSAWMRRLWTLQEGALPANKGRLWFQFRHQAVNLRPLWQQMIRLFNNDLGRKGLAHTILHRMRTITTFFHHDPNTPEADLATVDAALQHRSVSVSSDEPLLIGTLLDLDVAGILRGSEETRIHRMWSLMPTAVRGLSKDILFRLGPRLREKGYRWAPSSMLYHEDSNSILQTMRKGDNQGIPTQHGLMVRLSGHHVSFANRPAGLPANPWGIVSKEDVLYMRGDESCWYLVSRRRPSVEGDCLSEEKFCGVMRSHTNLWVTHLETDFQARKDGDEQTSTALLTRLVQECEEVKYVQSYMHIHAALMRQTSREMFEAAYRCAQKLAESAPAQQLANMSKNGTNMESPEYKAVFDALKPEIFRIAASGNNEIAMTTARQSSGKDHDVLFGAIIGMLFIGDYAIIGPRTPDNQQWCVD
;
A
#
# COMPACT_ATOMS: atom_id res chain seq x y z
N MET A 1 11.15 7.21 23.54
CA MET A 1 11.50 7.88 22.26
C MET A 1 10.71 9.17 22.13
N ASP A 2 11.14 10.22 22.82
CA ASP A 2 10.38 11.47 23.00
C ASP A 2 10.20 12.31 21.72
N HIS A 3 11.03 12.07 20.70
CA HIS A 3 11.00 12.84 19.45
C HIS A 3 9.96 12.32 18.45
N LEU A 4 9.32 11.18 18.71
CA LEU A 4 8.27 10.63 17.86
C LEU A 4 6.89 11.16 18.29
N PRO A 5 5.97 11.40 17.34
CA PRO A 5 4.63 11.83 17.67
C PRO A 5 3.85 10.69 18.32
N VAL A 6 3.15 11.00 19.41
CA VAL A 6 2.28 10.06 20.14
C VAL A 6 1.00 10.78 20.57
N VAL A 7 -0.10 10.05 20.67
CA VAL A 7 -1.34 10.59 21.26
C VAL A 7 -1.12 10.81 22.77
N PRO A 8 -1.49 11.97 23.35
CA PRO A 8 -1.23 12.28 24.76
C PRO A 8 -1.76 11.26 25.78
N ALA A 9 -2.86 10.58 25.47
CA ALA A 9 -3.46 9.51 26.29
C ALA A 9 -3.15 8.09 25.76
N GLY A 10 -2.29 7.98 24.75
CA GLY A 10 -1.91 6.74 24.10
C GLY A 10 -0.83 5.98 24.88
N THR A 11 -0.87 4.66 24.81
CA THR A 11 0.18 3.77 25.32
C THR A 11 0.76 2.97 24.17
N ILE A 12 2.08 2.94 24.05
CA ILE A 12 2.77 2.18 23.01
C ILE A 12 3.33 0.92 23.63
N GLN A 13 2.62 -0.19 23.44
CA GLN A 13 2.96 -1.46 24.07
C GLN A 13 4.33 -1.95 23.59
N GLY A 14 5.28 -2.13 24.51
CA GLY A 14 6.58 -2.76 24.28
C GLY A 14 7.67 -1.85 23.70
N LEU A 15 7.39 -0.56 23.49
CA LEU A 15 8.36 0.44 23.00
C LEU A 15 8.43 1.70 23.87
N GLU A 16 8.03 1.58 25.15
CA GLU A 16 7.89 2.69 26.09
C GLU A 16 9.25 3.31 26.46
N THR A 17 10.24 2.46 26.76
CA THR A 17 11.56 2.87 27.25
C THR A 17 12.67 2.20 26.46
N VAL A 18 13.64 2.98 25.99
CA VAL A 18 14.81 2.46 25.27
C VAL A 18 15.97 2.33 26.26
N PRO A 19 16.48 1.11 26.50
CA PRO A 19 17.58 0.91 27.43
C PRO A 19 18.87 1.56 26.91
N LEU A 20 19.69 2.11 27.80
CA LEU A 20 21.08 2.43 27.48
C LEU A 20 21.90 1.15 27.58
N VAL A 21 22.28 0.59 26.43
CA VAL A 21 23.11 -0.62 26.30
C VAL A 21 24.55 -0.30 25.88
N CYS A 22 24.87 0.96 25.57
CA CYS A 22 26.25 1.40 25.31
C CYS A 22 27.15 1.12 26.52
N GLU A 23 28.15 0.26 26.34
CA GLU A 23 29.18 -0.01 27.36
C GLU A 23 30.34 0.99 27.30
N LYS A 24 30.56 1.60 26.13
CA LYS A 24 31.62 2.58 25.87
C LYS A 24 31.03 3.93 25.44
N SER A 25 31.76 4.99 25.71
CA SER A 25 31.47 6.30 25.11
C SER A 25 31.91 6.32 23.64
N TYR A 26 31.18 7.02 22.79
CA TYR A 26 31.63 7.30 21.43
C TYR A 26 32.96 8.06 21.47
N ASP A 27 33.91 7.68 20.61
CA ASP A 27 35.29 8.16 20.65
C ASP A 27 35.48 9.57 20.06
N GLY A 28 34.42 10.16 19.52
CA GLY A 28 34.42 11.50 18.92
C GLY A 28 35.08 11.59 17.55
N GLY A 29 35.57 10.48 16.99
CA GLY A 29 36.12 10.45 15.63
C GLY A 29 35.03 10.42 14.54
N PRO A 30 35.40 10.41 13.24
CA PRO A 30 34.42 10.41 12.15
C PRO A 30 33.50 9.18 12.14
N PHE A 31 32.22 9.38 11.83
CA PHE A 31 31.19 8.33 11.82
C PHE A 31 31.52 7.15 10.93
N LEU A 32 31.90 7.40 9.68
CA LEU A 32 32.09 6.36 8.66
C LEU A 32 33.28 5.44 8.96
N THR A 33 34.23 5.88 9.79
CA THR A 33 35.42 5.10 10.15
C THR A 33 35.36 4.52 11.57
N TYR A 34 34.27 4.75 12.32
CA TYR A 34 34.12 4.23 13.69
C TYR A 34 34.29 2.71 13.79
N PRO A 35 33.69 1.88 12.91
CA PRO A 35 33.89 0.44 13.01
C PRO A 35 35.36 0.02 12.85
N ILE A 36 36.13 0.71 12.01
CA ILE A 36 37.57 0.45 11.84
C ILE A 36 38.31 0.71 13.15
N ARG A 37 37.98 1.80 13.85
CA ARG A 37 38.61 2.19 15.12
C ARG A 37 38.26 1.23 16.27
N GLU A 38 37.07 0.65 16.24
CA GLU A 38 36.66 -0.42 17.18
C GLU A 38 37.15 -1.82 16.75
N GLY A 39 38.04 -1.93 15.76
CA GLY A 39 38.58 -3.22 15.31
C GLY A 39 37.57 -4.09 14.56
N LYS A 40 36.51 -3.48 14.03
CA LYS A 40 35.45 -4.11 13.21
C LYS A 40 35.39 -3.49 11.79
N PRO A 41 36.52 -3.41 11.04
CA PRO A 41 36.55 -2.76 9.74
C PRO A 41 35.53 -3.34 8.75
N GLN A 42 35.26 -4.64 8.82
CA GLN A 42 34.32 -5.37 7.97
C GLN A 42 32.87 -4.84 7.99
N ILE A 43 32.54 -3.98 8.96
CA ILE A 43 31.20 -3.40 9.12
C ILE A 43 30.97 -2.17 8.21
N VAL A 44 32.03 -1.55 7.67
CA VAL A 44 31.89 -0.32 6.85
C VAL A 44 31.55 -0.64 5.38
N PRO A 45 30.36 -0.28 4.88
CA PRO A 45 29.91 -0.67 3.54
C PRO A 45 30.75 -0.13 2.37
N ASP A 46 31.47 0.98 2.53
CA ASP A 46 32.18 1.64 1.41
C ASP A 46 33.69 1.80 1.60
N ILE A 47 34.22 1.63 2.83
CA ILE A 47 35.66 1.76 3.11
C ILE A 47 36.32 0.39 3.19
N ALA A 48 35.61 -0.61 3.71
CA ALA A 48 36.10 -1.98 3.80
C ALA A 48 35.92 -2.73 2.48
N ASN A 49 34.86 -2.43 1.73
CA ASN A 49 34.74 -2.93 0.37
C ASN A 49 35.77 -2.21 -0.51
N GLY A 50 37.07 -2.55 -0.43
CA GLY A 50 37.87 -2.64 -1.64
C GLY A 50 37.19 -3.61 -2.61
N PRO A 51 37.65 -3.73 -3.87
CA PRO A 51 37.45 -4.98 -4.58
C PRO A 51 37.55 -6.11 -3.56
N GLY A 52 36.42 -6.78 -3.25
CA GLY A 52 36.13 -8.02 -2.52
C GLY A 52 36.44 -8.25 -1.07
N GLN A 53 36.14 -7.28 -0.23
CA GLN A 53 35.72 -7.65 1.11
C GLN A 53 34.24 -8.07 1.08
N MET A 54 33.88 -8.96 2.00
CA MET A 54 32.52 -9.50 2.09
C MET A 54 31.65 -8.35 2.59
N PRO A 55 30.54 -8.01 1.94
CA PRO A 55 29.64 -6.99 2.44
C PRO A 55 29.26 -7.29 3.88
N PHE A 56 29.16 -6.25 4.72
CA PHE A 56 28.94 -6.43 6.16
C PHE A 56 27.78 -7.38 6.49
N TRP A 57 26.65 -7.28 5.79
CA TRP A 57 25.49 -8.17 6.03
C TRP A 57 25.78 -9.65 5.76
N GLU A 58 26.69 -9.93 4.86
CA GLU A 58 27.13 -11.28 4.54
C GLU A 58 28.21 -11.73 5.54
N TYR A 59 29.13 -10.84 5.93
CA TYR A 59 30.06 -11.11 7.04
C TYR A 59 29.33 -11.45 8.34
N GLU A 60 28.37 -10.63 8.76
CA GLU A 60 27.59 -10.82 10.00
C GLU A 60 26.74 -12.10 9.93
N LYS A 61 26.28 -12.50 8.74
CA LYS A 61 25.59 -13.77 8.53
C LYS A 61 26.52 -14.98 8.75
N HIS A 62 27.78 -14.87 8.35
CA HIS A 62 28.77 -15.96 8.48
C HIS A 62 29.52 -15.95 9.82
N TYR A 63 29.61 -14.79 10.46
CA TYR A 63 30.32 -14.53 11.72
C TYR A 63 29.46 -13.61 12.59
N PRO A 64 28.33 -14.11 13.12
CA PRO A 64 27.42 -13.28 13.90
C PRO A 64 28.11 -12.79 15.18
N THR A 65 28.15 -11.48 15.34
CA THR A 65 28.51 -10.84 16.60
C THR A 65 27.43 -11.22 17.63
N PRO A 66 27.79 -11.58 18.88
CA PRO A 66 26.78 -11.80 19.91
C PRO A 66 25.81 -10.62 19.98
N ASN A 67 24.50 -10.88 19.93
CA ASN A 67 23.50 -9.83 19.71
C ASN A 67 23.60 -8.68 20.71
N LYS A 68 23.89 -8.95 21.99
CA LYS A 68 24.07 -7.90 23.01
C LYS A 68 25.28 -6.99 22.72
N ASP A 69 26.40 -7.56 22.30
CA ASP A 69 27.61 -6.81 21.95
C ASP A 69 27.38 -6.01 20.67
N PHE A 70 26.60 -6.56 19.73
CA PHE A 70 26.22 -5.90 18.51
C PHE A 70 25.22 -4.76 18.73
N GLU A 71 24.25 -4.93 19.63
CA GLU A 71 23.30 -3.91 20.09
C GLU A 71 24.04 -2.73 20.73
N ALA A 72 24.92 -3.02 21.69
CA ALA A 72 25.75 -2.00 22.36
C ALA A 72 26.63 -1.24 21.36
N PHE A 73 27.23 -1.96 20.42
CA PHE A 73 28.03 -1.38 19.34
C PHE A 73 27.18 -0.47 18.42
N CYS A 74 26.02 -0.95 17.98
CA CYS A 74 25.11 -0.19 17.13
C CYS A 74 24.52 1.03 17.84
N GLN A 75 24.17 0.94 19.12
CA GLN A 75 23.67 2.10 19.87
C GLN A 75 24.78 3.15 20.06
N THR A 76 26.02 2.73 20.28
CA THR A 76 27.16 3.66 20.40
C THR A 76 27.46 4.33 19.06
N TRP A 77 27.44 3.58 17.96
CA TRP A 77 27.78 4.09 16.63
C TRP A 77 26.61 4.80 15.94
N LEU A 78 25.53 4.07 15.69
CA LEU A 78 24.44 4.48 14.82
C LEU A 78 23.44 5.43 15.50
N PHE A 79 23.43 5.48 16.83
CA PHE A 79 22.67 6.49 17.58
C PHE A 79 23.58 7.62 18.05
N ILE A 80 24.49 7.38 19.00
CA ILE A 80 25.34 8.45 19.56
C ILE A 80 26.30 9.01 18.51
N GLY A 81 27.01 8.15 17.77
CA GLY A 81 27.94 8.57 16.73
C GLY A 81 27.27 9.31 15.58
N LEU A 82 26.09 8.86 15.13
CA LEU A 82 25.33 9.55 14.08
C LEU A 82 24.89 10.95 14.53
N ILE A 83 24.38 11.06 15.77
CA ILE A 83 24.01 12.35 16.37
C ILE A 83 25.25 13.26 16.46
N ASN A 84 26.38 12.76 16.93
CA ASN A 84 27.62 13.52 17.06
C ASN A 84 28.17 13.99 15.70
N GLU A 85 28.10 13.15 14.67
CA GLU A 85 28.56 13.48 13.32
C GLU A 85 27.77 14.63 12.69
N LEU A 86 26.45 14.61 12.85
CA LEU A 86 25.58 15.61 12.25
C LEU A 86 25.52 16.87 13.12
N LEU A 87 25.25 16.73 14.41
CA LEU A 87 25.02 17.87 15.30
C LEU A 87 26.31 18.51 15.83
N GLY A 88 27.42 17.76 15.87
CA GLY A 88 28.72 18.25 16.31
C GLY A 88 28.67 18.86 17.72
N ASP A 89 29.18 20.09 17.82
CA ASP A 89 29.25 20.90 19.06
C ASP A 89 27.88 21.33 19.63
N LEU A 90 26.78 21.08 18.93
CA LEU A 90 25.43 21.40 19.43
C LEU A 90 25.02 20.55 20.64
N CYS A 91 25.63 19.38 20.84
CA CYS A 91 25.22 18.46 21.89
C CYS A 91 26.36 17.57 22.38
N THR A 92 26.11 16.87 23.48
CA THR A 92 26.97 15.84 24.04
C THR A 92 26.16 14.55 24.22
N SER A 93 26.85 13.42 24.37
CA SER A 93 26.19 12.12 24.61
C SER A 93 25.31 12.12 25.88
N GLN A 94 25.63 12.94 26.88
CA GLN A 94 24.86 13.04 28.13
C GLN A 94 23.48 13.69 27.94
N ASP A 95 23.29 14.50 26.89
CA ASP A 95 22.02 15.15 26.59
C ASP A 95 20.91 14.14 26.24
N PHE A 96 21.30 12.91 25.88
CA PHE A 96 20.43 11.83 25.45
C PHE A 96 20.30 10.69 26.49
N VAL A 97 20.82 10.87 27.70
CA VAL A 97 20.80 9.84 28.75
C VAL A 97 20.03 10.35 29.97
N ARG A 98 19.13 9.52 30.53
CA ARG A 98 18.40 9.80 31.78
C ARG A 98 18.40 8.59 32.70
N GLY A 99 18.23 8.83 34.00
CA GLY A 99 17.93 7.77 34.96
C GLY A 99 16.53 7.21 34.74
N ASP A 100 16.38 5.90 34.85
CA ASP A 100 15.09 5.23 34.83
C ASP A 100 14.29 5.59 36.09
N LYS A 101 12.96 5.69 35.96
CA LYS A 101 12.07 5.90 37.12
C LYS A 101 11.85 4.61 37.91
N VAL A 102 12.20 3.45 37.32
CA VAL A 102 12.01 2.11 37.89
C VAL A 102 13.39 1.43 38.03
N GLY A 103 14.19 1.86 39.00
CA GLY A 103 15.50 1.26 39.35
C GLY A 103 16.70 2.17 39.06
N ASP A 104 17.91 1.64 39.26
CA ASP A 104 19.21 2.33 39.01
C ASP A 104 19.68 2.25 37.54
N SER A 105 18.84 1.77 36.62
CA SER A 105 19.14 1.67 35.19
C SER A 105 19.16 3.04 34.49
N LYS A 106 19.93 3.16 33.41
CA LYS A 106 19.94 4.32 32.53
C LYS A 106 19.16 4.04 31.24
N ILE A 107 18.47 5.04 30.72
CA ILE A 107 17.67 4.97 29.50
C ILE A 107 18.05 6.09 28.53
N ILE A 108 17.73 5.89 27.25
CA ILE A 108 17.84 6.91 26.21
C ILE A 108 16.65 7.87 26.27
N SER A 109 16.91 9.17 26.27
CA SER A 109 15.92 10.23 26.04
C SER A 109 16.28 11.01 24.79
N THR A 110 15.27 11.31 23.97
CA THR A 110 15.44 12.10 22.74
C THR A 110 14.68 13.42 22.83
N SER A 111 14.36 13.87 24.04
CA SER A 111 13.50 15.04 24.27
C SER A 111 14.11 16.34 23.75
N GLN A 112 15.44 16.45 23.71
CA GLN A 112 16.15 17.60 23.15
C GLN A 112 16.37 17.50 21.63
N LEU A 113 16.21 16.31 21.04
CA LEU A 113 16.67 16.02 19.68
C LEU A 113 16.03 16.93 18.63
N ARG A 114 14.72 17.17 18.71
CA ARG A 114 14.01 18.01 17.73
C ARG A 114 14.58 19.42 17.67
N GLY A 115 14.75 20.06 18.83
CA GLY A 115 15.29 21.42 18.92
C GLY A 115 16.74 21.53 18.46
N LEU A 116 17.54 20.48 18.63
CA LEU A 116 18.92 20.43 18.14
C LEU A 116 18.97 20.22 16.62
N VAL A 117 18.11 19.36 16.07
CA VAL A 117 17.99 19.15 14.62
C VAL A 117 17.53 20.43 13.93
N ASP A 118 16.58 21.17 14.48
CA ASP A 118 16.16 22.46 13.93
C ASP A 118 17.30 23.49 13.92
N GLN A 119 18.16 23.49 14.94
CA GLN A 119 19.37 24.35 14.98
C GLN A 119 20.39 23.92 13.93
N TRP A 120 20.58 22.61 13.75
CA TRP A 120 21.47 22.07 12.74
C TRP A 120 21.01 22.43 11.32
N VAL A 121 19.72 22.29 11.01
CA VAL A 121 19.16 22.69 9.71
C VAL A 121 19.47 24.15 9.42
N LYS A 122 19.26 25.06 10.40
CA LYS A 122 19.60 26.48 10.25
C LYS A 122 21.08 26.71 9.97
N ARG A 123 21.97 26.03 10.72
CA ARG A 123 23.43 26.15 10.49
C ARG A 123 23.82 25.73 9.08
N VAL A 124 23.19 24.70 8.52
CA VAL A 124 23.43 24.26 7.13
C VAL A 124 22.87 25.28 6.13
N GLU A 125 21.63 25.74 6.31
CA GLU A 125 20.99 26.75 5.46
C GLU A 125 21.77 28.09 5.44
N GLU A 126 22.38 28.46 6.56
CA GLU A 126 23.23 29.66 6.71
C GLU A 126 24.67 29.47 6.18
N GLY A 127 25.03 28.27 5.71
CA GLY A 127 26.38 27.95 5.25
C GLY A 127 27.44 27.90 6.36
N SER A 128 27.01 27.80 7.63
CA SER A 128 27.89 27.70 8.81
C SER A 128 28.37 26.27 9.08
N SER A 129 27.83 25.28 8.37
CA SER A 129 28.24 23.88 8.45
C SER A 129 29.08 23.48 7.23
N THR A 130 30.13 22.71 7.46
CA THR A 130 30.98 22.15 6.39
C THR A 130 30.48 20.79 5.88
N ILE A 131 29.38 20.27 6.42
CA ILE A 131 28.84 18.96 6.06
C ILE A 131 28.15 19.02 4.68
N THR A 132 28.33 17.99 3.85
CA THR A 132 27.68 17.92 2.53
C THR A 132 26.48 16.98 2.54
N TYR A 133 25.56 17.16 1.59
CA TYR A 133 24.41 16.29 1.41
C TYR A 133 24.82 14.83 1.18
N GLU A 134 25.81 14.59 0.32
CA GLU A 134 26.31 13.25 -0.01
C GLU A 134 26.88 12.55 1.22
N HIS A 135 27.59 13.29 2.08
CA HIS A 135 28.16 12.75 3.31
C HIS A 135 27.08 12.31 4.29
N VAL A 136 26.05 13.15 4.51
CA VAL A 136 24.93 12.80 5.38
C VAL A 136 24.15 11.61 4.82
N ALA A 137 23.83 11.63 3.52
CA ALA A 137 23.16 10.53 2.84
C ALA A 137 23.96 9.22 3.00
N LYS A 138 25.29 9.27 2.87
CA LYS A 138 26.16 8.12 3.11
C LYS A 138 26.06 7.61 4.55
N CYS A 139 26.13 8.49 5.55
CA CYS A 139 25.97 8.11 6.96
C CYS A 139 24.61 7.43 7.24
N LEU A 140 23.53 7.97 6.65
CA LEU A 140 22.18 7.41 6.78
C LEU A 140 22.03 6.07 6.05
N ASN A 141 22.61 5.91 4.87
CA ASN A 141 22.61 4.64 4.13
C ASN A 141 23.40 3.54 4.85
N VAL A 142 24.55 3.88 5.44
CA VAL A 142 25.31 2.97 6.30
C VAL A 142 24.46 2.56 7.51
N THR A 143 23.84 3.54 8.18
CA THR A 143 22.95 3.26 9.32
C THR A 143 21.81 2.32 8.94
N HIS A 144 21.10 2.60 7.85
CA HIS A 144 20.00 1.78 7.36
C HIS A 144 20.46 0.36 7.03
N SER A 145 21.57 0.23 6.30
CA SER A 145 22.12 -1.07 5.87
C SER A 145 22.60 -1.92 7.03
N THR A 146 23.27 -1.31 8.02
CA THR A 146 23.73 -2.01 9.23
C THR A 146 22.55 -2.48 10.08
N LEU A 147 21.52 -1.65 10.27
CA LEU A 147 20.30 -2.08 10.98
C LEU A 147 19.54 -3.19 10.25
N ARG A 148 19.58 -3.18 8.91
CA ARG A 148 18.96 -4.24 8.10
C ARG A 148 19.63 -5.60 8.31
N ALA A 149 20.94 -5.60 8.55
CA ALA A 149 21.72 -6.80 8.83
C ALA A 149 21.52 -7.35 10.26
N ALA A 150 20.94 -6.56 11.17
CA ALA A 150 20.70 -7.00 12.54
C ALA A 150 19.79 -8.24 12.59
N GLY A 151 20.22 -9.26 13.36
CA GLY A 151 19.51 -10.52 13.54
C GLY A 151 18.14 -10.38 14.24
N SER A 152 17.39 -11.48 14.30
CA SER A 152 16.03 -11.53 14.86
C SER A 152 15.94 -11.18 16.34
N ASP A 153 17.00 -11.46 17.11
CA ASP A 153 16.98 -11.26 18.57
C ASP A 153 17.50 -9.89 18.99
N PHE A 154 17.81 -9.00 18.04
CA PHE A 154 18.23 -7.63 18.32
C PHE A 154 17.09 -6.85 19.01
N ASP A 155 17.37 -6.19 20.13
CA ASP A 155 16.37 -5.43 20.90
C ASP A 155 15.65 -4.40 20.01
N LEU A 156 14.37 -4.68 19.75
CA LEU A 156 13.51 -3.87 18.88
C LEU A 156 13.40 -2.43 19.36
N ARG A 157 13.49 -2.15 20.67
CA ARG A 157 13.42 -0.79 21.22
C ARG A 157 14.63 0.02 20.80
N VAL A 158 15.82 -0.60 20.82
CA VAL A 158 17.06 0.01 20.33
C VAL A 158 16.99 0.21 18.82
N LYS A 159 16.55 -0.81 18.08
CA LYS A 159 16.45 -0.78 16.61
C LYS A 159 15.49 0.32 16.12
N VAL A 160 14.29 0.39 16.69
CA VAL A 160 13.28 1.42 16.36
C VAL A 160 13.81 2.81 16.73
N CYS A 161 14.51 2.95 17.87
CA CYS A 161 15.11 4.23 18.26
C CYS A 161 16.13 4.72 17.23
N ILE A 162 17.08 3.88 16.81
CA ILE A 162 18.08 4.25 15.80
C ILE A 162 17.39 4.59 14.46
N ALA A 163 16.45 3.74 14.01
CA ALA A 163 15.74 3.95 12.74
C ALA A 163 14.90 5.25 12.74
N SER A 164 14.26 5.58 13.87
CA SER A 164 13.48 6.82 14.01
C SER A 164 14.34 8.08 13.94
N VAL A 165 15.54 8.05 14.52
CA VAL A 165 16.52 9.13 14.41
C VAL A 165 17.04 9.23 12.97
N GLY A 166 17.29 8.10 12.31
CA GLY A 166 17.65 8.05 10.89
C GLY A 166 16.58 8.68 9.98
N GLU A 167 15.30 8.38 10.20
CA GLU A 167 14.18 8.98 9.46
C GLU A 167 14.09 10.49 9.70
N LEU A 168 14.23 10.94 10.94
CA LEU A 168 14.26 12.36 11.29
C LEU A 168 15.39 13.10 10.56
N PHE A 169 16.61 12.55 10.58
CA PHE A 169 17.74 13.14 9.89
C PHE A 169 17.61 13.09 8.36
N ALA A 170 16.99 12.06 7.78
CA ALA A 170 16.69 12.04 6.34
C ALA A 170 15.78 13.22 5.97
N HIS A 171 14.72 13.46 6.73
CA HIS A 171 13.84 14.60 6.52
C HIS A 171 14.53 15.95 6.75
N ALA A 172 15.36 16.05 7.80
CA ALA A 172 16.11 17.25 8.12
C ALA A 172 17.13 17.59 7.03
N THR A 173 17.82 16.58 6.50
CA THR A 173 18.80 16.70 5.42
C THR A 173 18.14 17.20 4.15
N ASN A 174 17.02 16.58 3.74
CA ASN A 174 16.27 17.04 2.58
C ASN A 174 15.86 18.51 2.72
N LYS A 175 15.40 18.92 3.92
CA LYS A 175 15.04 20.31 4.20
C LYS A 175 16.26 21.25 4.12
N ALA A 176 17.33 20.92 4.82
CA ALA A 176 18.53 21.75 4.93
C ALA A 176 19.21 22.02 3.59
N PHE A 177 19.17 21.04 2.67
CA PHE A 177 19.77 21.15 1.34
C PHE A 177 18.76 21.50 0.23
N GLY A 178 17.51 21.82 0.58
CA GLY A 178 16.49 22.21 -0.40
C GLY A 178 16.09 21.11 -1.38
N ILE A 179 16.23 19.83 -0.99
CA ILE A 179 15.83 18.68 -1.81
C ILE A 179 14.34 18.42 -1.65
N GLU A 180 13.59 18.54 -2.74
CA GLU A 180 12.18 18.18 -2.74
C GLU A 180 11.98 16.66 -2.64
N ASP A 181 11.01 16.21 -1.83
CA ASP A 181 10.75 14.79 -1.54
C ASP A 181 10.35 13.95 -2.79
N LEU A 182 10.09 14.60 -3.94
CA LEU A 182 9.68 13.98 -5.21
C LEU A 182 10.83 13.80 -6.23
N VAL A 183 12.06 14.23 -5.90
CA VAL A 183 13.21 14.11 -6.80
C VAL A 183 13.66 12.65 -6.89
N LEU A 184 13.75 12.11 -8.11
CA LEU A 184 14.20 10.73 -8.40
C LEU A 184 15.59 10.42 -7.83
N HIS A 185 16.41 11.45 -7.56
CA HIS A 185 17.77 11.36 -7.03
C HIS A 185 17.87 11.58 -5.51
N ASN A 186 16.79 11.43 -4.74
CA ASN A 186 16.90 11.46 -3.28
C ASN A 186 17.78 10.28 -2.80
N GLN A 187 18.96 10.60 -2.27
CA GLN A 187 19.98 9.64 -1.84
C GLN A 187 19.78 9.20 -0.39
N CYS A 188 18.96 9.93 0.38
CA CYS A 188 18.62 9.55 1.74
C CYS A 188 17.61 8.38 1.72
N PRO A 189 17.78 7.36 2.57
CA PRO A 189 16.83 6.26 2.64
C PRO A 189 15.45 6.75 3.12
N GLY A 190 14.40 6.46 2.35
CA GLY A 190 13.01 6.83 2.67
C GLY A 190 12.16 5.71 3.28
N THR A 191 12.69 4.48 3.36
CA THR A 191 11.94 3.27 3.72
C THR A 191 12.40 2.67 5.04
N TRP A 192 12.54 3.51 6.08
CA TRP A 192 12.95 3.08 7.42
C TRP A 192 12.00 2.06 8.06
N HIS A 193 10.70 2.14 7.75
CA HIS A 193 9.70 1.18 8.20
C HIS A 193 9.94 -0.26 7.67
N LEU A 194 10.64 -0.43 6.53
CA LEU A 194 10.93 -1.75 5.95
C LEU A 194 12.07 -2.49 6.65
N LEU A 195 12.69 -1.90 7.67
CA LEU A 195 13.71 -2.55 8.51
C LEU A 195 13.11 -3.54 9.53
N PHE A 196 11.79 -3.58 9.61
CA PHE A 196 11.04 -4.32 10.62
C PHE A 196 10.07 -5.31 9.96
N ASP A 197 9.84 -6.42 10.65
CA ASP A 197 8.72 -7.31 10.34
C ASP A 197 7.40 -6.55 10.59
N GLU A 198 6.43 -6.68 9.69
CA GLU A 198 5.14 -5.97 9.79
C GLU A 198 4.40 -6.32 11.10
N ASN A 199 4.65 -7.51 11.68
CA ASN A 199 4.09 -7.94 12.96
C ASN A 199 4.47 -7.03 14.13
N LEU A 200 5.59 -6.30 14.04
CA LEU A 200 5.94 -5.26 15.01
C LEU A 200 4.82 -4.23 15.18
N TRP A 201 4.15 -3.88 14.08
CA TRP A 201 3.10 -2.87 14.05
C TRP A 201 1.71 -3.50 14.11
N ILE A 202 1.51 -4.63 13.43
CA ILE A 202 0.23 -5.33 13.33
C ILE A 202 -0.23 -5.85 14.71
N GLU A 203 0.66 -6.48 15.49
CA GLU A 203 0.26 -7.11 16.76
C GLU A 203 -0.21 -6.10 17.82
N PRO A 204 0.47 -4.96 18.05
CA PRO A 204 -0.05 -3.91 18.93
C PRO A 204 -1.40 -3.33 18.46
N LEU A 205 -1.60 -3.17 17.14
CA LEU A 205 -2.87 -2.68 16.59
C LEU A 205 -3.99 -3.71 16.82
N LYS A 206 -3.74 -5.00 16.59
CA LYS A 206 -4.70 -6.08 16.91
C LYS A 206 -5.06 -6.10 18.39
N LYS A 207 -4.07 -6.01 19.28
CA LYS A 207 -4.28 -5.93 20.75
C LYS A 207 -5.11 -4.70 21.15
N SER A 208 -5.02 -3.63 20.37
CA SER A 208 -5.80 -2.40 20.56
C SER A 208 -7.14 -2.40 19.80
N ASN A 209 -7.63 -3.58 19.39
CA ASN A 209 -8.91 -3.83 18.72
C ASN A 209 -9.12 -3.11 17.38
N TRP A 210 -8.04 -2.81 16.65
CA TRP A 210 -8.15 -2.28 15.30
C TRP A 210 -8.76 -3.30 14.33
N CYS A 211 -9.55 -2.82 13.36
CA CYS A 211 -10.09 -3.65 12.29
C CYS A 211 -8.96 -4.29 11.45
N PRO A 212 -8.97 -5.61 11.15
CA PRO A 212 -7.98 -6.25 10.28
C PRO A 212 -7.83 -5.55 8.93
N SER A 213 -8.94 -5.21 8.26
CA SER A 213 -8.89 -4.45 7.01
C SER A 213 -8.32 -3.03 7.17
N GLN A 214 -8.44 -2.40 8.35
CA GLN A 214 -7.83 -1.10 8.60
C GLN A 214 -6.31 -1.22 8.79
N ILE A 215 -5.86 -2.28 9.46
CA ILE A 215 -4.44 -2.61 9.58
C ILE A 215 -3.85 -2.86 8.19
N GLU A 216 -4.54 -3.64 7.35
CA GLU A 216 -4.13 -3.91 5.97
C GLU A 216 -3.95 -2.62 5.15
N ILE A 217 -4.90 -1.67 5.24
CA ILE A 217 -4.78 -0.35 4.60
C ILE A 217 -3.48 0.35 5.03
N MET A 218 -3.18 0.32 6.34
CA MET A 218 -2.05 1.03 6.91
C MET A 218 -0.73 0.43 6.43
N MET A 219 -0.61 -0.89 6.41
CA MET A 219 0.59 -1.58 5.91
C MET A 219 0.79 -1.35 4.41
N ARG A 220 -0.28 -1.44 3.62
CA ARG A 220 -0.22 -1.24 2.15
C ARG A 220 0.05 0.20 1.73
N SER A 221 -0.31 1.17 2.58
CA SER A 221 -0.07 2.59 2.31
C SER A 221 1.41 3.01 2.40
N LYS A 222 2.34 2.08 2.72
CA LYS A 222 3.78 2.34 2.88
C LYS A 222 4.05 3.54 3.78
N MET A 223 3.39 3.55 4.94
CA MET A 223 3.47 4.64 5.91
C MET A 223 4.90 4.85 6.42
N SER A 224 5.25 6.10 6.78
CA SER A 224 6.51 6.39 7.47
C SER A 224 6.60 5.66 8.83
N LEU A 225 7.80 5.52 9.36
CA LEU A 225 8.01 4.95 10.70
C LEU A 225 7.30 5.81 11.75
N GLN A 226 7.43 7.14 11.68
CA GLN A 226 6.67 8.08 12.51
C GLN A 226 5.16 7.81 12.49
N SER A 227 4.60 7.54 11.30
CA SER A 227 3.17 7.28 11.14
C SER A 227 2.76 5.98 11.82
N LEU A 228 3.50 4.89 11.57
CA LEU A 228 3.22 3.58 12.18
C LEU A 228 3.29 3.66 13.71
N TYR A 229 4.32 4.34 14.23
CA TYR A 229 4.48 4.58 15.66
C TYR A 229 3.35 5.44 16.26
N PHE A 230 2.91 6.48 15.54
CA PHE A 230 1.78 7.31 15.97
C PHE A 230 0.48 6.51 16.05
N PHE A 231 0.18 5.72 15.01
CA PHE A 231 -1.04 4.95 14.93
C PHE A 231 -1.10 3.81 15.96
N THR A 232 0.03 3.18 16.31
CA THR A 232 0.05 2.18 17.40
C THR A 232 -0.23 2.79 18.78
N SER A 233 0.02 4.09 18.96
CA SER A 233 -0.37 4.81 20.19
C SER A 233 -1.86 5.13 20.26
N MET A 234 -2.58 5.06 19.14
CA MET A 234 -4.02 5.33 19.08
C MET A 234 -4.84 4.11 19.52
N GLN A 235 -5.76 4.31 20.45
CA GLN A 235 -6.80 3.33 20.77
C GLN A 235 -8.03 3.54 19.88
N ASP A 236 -8.71 2.47 19.49
CA ASP A 236 -10.05 2.53 18.90
C ASP A 236 -11.11 2.34 20.00
N PRO A 237 -11.79 3.40 20.47
CA PRO A 237 -12.74 3.32 21.56
C PRO A 237 -14.12 2.80 21.13
N ILE A 238 -14.43 2.75 19.83
CA ILE A 238 -15.76 2.36 19.34
C ILE A 238 -15.79 0.88 18.96
N SER A 239 -14.68 0.39 18.41
CA SER A 239 -14.70 -0.90 17.76
C SER A 239 -14.28 -2.09 18.62
N ALA A 240 -14.01 -1.87 19.91
CA ALA A 240 -13.79 -2.96 20.86
C ALA A 240 -14.95 -3.97 20.77
N GLY A 241 -14.68 -5.13 20.16
CA GLY A 241 -15.66 -6.20 19.96
C GLY A 241 -16.54 -6.14 18.71
N ARG A 242 -16.43 -5.14 17.82
CA ARG A 242 -17.25 -5.06 16.57
C ARG A 242 -16.58 -5.65 15.32
N HIS A 243 -15.26 -5.82 15.34
CA HIS A 243 -14.48 -6.28 14.18
C HIS A 243 -14.25 -7.79 14.10
N GLY A 244 -14.90 -8.59 14.95
CA GLY A 244 -14.68 -10.05 14.99
C GLY A 244 -15.05 -10.81 13.71
N LEU A 245 -15.89 -10.22 12.84
CA LEU A 245 -16.27 -10.79 11.54
C LEU A 245 -15.54 -10.14 10.35
N CYS A 246 -14.64 -9.17 10.60
CA CYS A 246 -13.90 -8.51 9.54
C CYS A 246 -12.69 -9.34 9.12
N ASP A 247 -12.32 -9.25 7.85
CA ASP A 247 -11.09 -9.83 7.30
C ASP A 247 -10.15 -8.70 6.80
N ASN A 248 -9.05 -9.05 6.15
CA ASN A 248 -8.07 -8.07 5.65
C ASN A 248 -8.61 -7.23 4.46
N GLN A 249 -9.62 -7.73 3.76
CA GLN A 249 -10.19 -7.07 2.58
C GLN A 249 -11.40 -6.20 2.93
N LYS A 250 -12.26 -6.65 3.86
CA LYS A 250 -13.57 -6.04 4.13
C LYS A 250 -13.79 -5.78 5.62
N CYS A 251 -14.23 -4.56 5.91
CA CYS A 251 -14.82 -4.21 7.19
C CYS A 251 -16.33 -4.49 7.15
N LEU A 252 -16.79 -5.45 7.94
CA LEU A 252 -18.21 -5.83 8.04
C LEU A 252 -18.92 -5.19 9.24
N ALA A 253 -18.19 -4.53 10.15
CA ALA A 253 -18.73 -3.98 11.40
C ALA A 253 -19.83 -2.91 11.21
N TYR A 254 -19.90 -2.29 10.03
CA TYR A 254 -20.79 -1.16 9.75
C TYR A 254 -21.83 -1.47 8.65
N GLN A 255 -21.98 -2.74 8.25
CA GLN A 255 -22.99 -3.14 7.28
C GLN A 255 -24.35 -3.29 7.97
N THR A 256 -25.32 -2.46 7.57
CA THR A 256 -26.70 -2.54 8.05
C THR A 256 -27.52 -3.47 7.19
N ASN A 257 -28.23 -4.44 7.79
CA ASN A 257 -29.25 -5.21 7.11
C ASN A 257 -30.57 -4.41 7.07
N PRO A 258 -31.05 -3.95 5.90
CA PRO A 258 -32.25 -3.11 5.81
C PRO A 258 -33.52 -3.75 6.40
N LYS A 259 -33.60 -5.10 6.43
CA LYS A 259 -34.77 -5.81 6.96
C LYS A 259 -34.94 -5.64 8.47
N ASN A 260 -33.81 -5.64 9.19
CA ASN A 260 -33.78 -5.64 10.66
C ASN A 260 -33.38 -4.29 11.25
N TYR A 261 -33.15 -3.29 10.39
CA TYR A 261 -32.73 -1.97 10.81
C TYR A 261 -33.92 -1.13 11.29
N ALA A 262 -33.71 -0.40 12.39
CA ALA A 262 -34.63 0.60 12.91
C ALA A 262 -33.86 1.89 13.27
N PRO A 263 -34.46 3.08 13.06
CA PRO A 263 -33.89 4.33 13.53
C PRO A 263 -33.63 4.31 15.04
N GLN A 264 -32.59 4.98 15.49
CA GLN A 264 -32.25 5.05 16.91
C GLN A 264 -32.54 6.43 17.48
N HIS A 265 -32.95 6.46 18.75
CA HIS A 265 -33.03 7.70 19.52
C HIS A 265 -31.63 8.23 19.86
N VAL A 266 -31.52 9.55 20.06
CA VAL A 266 -30.27 10.20 20.53
C VAL A 266 -29.76 9.57 21.83
N ILE A 267 -30.68 9.23 22.73
CA ILE A 267 -30.39 8.58 24.01
C ILE A 267 -31.22 7.30 24.08
N LYS A 268 -30.59 6.19 24.48
CA LYS A 268 -31.24 4.86 24.58
C LYS A 268 -32.49 4.82 25.47
N ALA A 269 -32.61 5.73 26.44
CA ALA A 269 -33.77 5.82 27.34
C ALA A 269 -34.97 6.55 26.73
N CYS A 270 -34.79 7.30 25.64
CA CYS A 270 -35.87 8.04 24.99
C CYS A 270 -36.86 7.09 24.30
N ARG A 271 -38.14 7.49 24.27
CA ARG A 271 -39.26 6.72 23.68
C ARG A 271 -40.19 7.61 22.84
N CYS A 272 -39.69 8.74 22.33
CA CYS A 272 -40.51 9.65 21.51
C CYS A 272 -41.03 8.95 20.25
N LYS A 273 -42.12 9.44 19.66
CA LYS A 273 -42.61 8.89 18.40
C LYS A 273 -41.80 9.38 17.20
N ASP A 274 -41.80 8.61 16.12
CA ASP A 274 -41.30 9.04 14.83
C ASP A 274 -42.16 10.18 14.27
N LEU A 275 -41.53 11.10 13.56
CA LEU A 275 -42.17 12.17 12.81
C LEU A 275 -41.99 11.87 11.32
N TYR A 276 -43.12 11.80 10.61
CA TYR A 276 -43.18 11.45 9.19
C TYR A 276 -43.17 12.72 8.34
N ILE A 277 -42.43 12.66 7.23
CA ILE A 277 -42.44 13.71 6.22
C ILE A 277 -43.71 13.61 5.38
N ASP A 278 -44.28 14.77 5.03
CA ASP A 278 -45.38 14.83 4.06
C ASP A 278 -44.88 14.42 2.65
N MET A 279 -45.22 13.19 2.27
CA MET A 279 -44.84 12.62 0.97
C MET A 279 -45.46 13.36 -0.21
N SER A 280 -46.61 14.01 -0.03
CA SER A 280 -47.26 14.78 -1.11
C SER A 280 -46.43 16.01 -1.47
N SER A 281 -46.04 16.81 -0.47
CA SER A 281 -45.15 17.96 -0.69
C SER A 281 -43.76 17.55 -1.16
N LEU A 282 -43.19 16.47 -0.59
CA LEU A 282 -41.89 15.96 -1.00
C LEU A 282 -41.88 15.55 -2.48
N ASN A 283 -42.84 14.73 -2.90
CA ASN A 283 -42.93 14.27 -4.29
C ASN A 283 -43.25 15.41 -5.25
N ALA A 284 -44.04 16.41 -4.83
CA ALA A 284 -44.31 17.60 -5.64
C ALA A 284 -43.02 18.41 -5.91
N ALA A 285 -42.20 18.63 -4.88
CA ALA A 285 -40.92 19.33 -5.00
C ALA A 285 -39.95 18.59 -5.94
N VAL A 286 -39.82 17.27 -5.75
CA VAL A 286 -38.96 16.44 -6.60
C VAL A 286 -39.44 16.46 -8.05
N LYS A 287 -40.75 16.33 -8.30
CA LYS A 287 -41.33 16.27 -9.66
C LYS A 287 -41.01 17.50 -10.50
N ILE A 288 -40.94 18.70 -9.90
CA ILE A 288 -40.58 19.93 -10.60
C ILE A 288 -39.06 20.13 -10.73
N GLY A 289 -38.25 19.17 -10.27
CA GLY A 289 -36.79 19.20 -10.33
C GLY A 289 -36.12 20.11 -9.29
N ALA A 290 -36.85 20.52 -8.26
CA ALA A 290 -36.30 21.32 -7.17
C ALA A 290 -35.83 20.43 -6.00
N LEU A 291 -34.92 20.94 -5.17
CA LEU A 291 -34.43 20.23 -4.00
C LEU A 291 -35.41 20.39 -2.82
N PRO A 292 -35.92 19.29 -2.24
CA PRO A 292 -36.70 19.36 -1.02
C PRO A 292 -35.78 19.58 0.18
N LEU A 293 -36.00 20.68 0.89
CA LEU A 293 -35.28 21.04 2.10
C LEU A 293 -36.21 20.99 3.31
N LEU A 294 -35.64 20.74 4.48
CA LEU A 294 -36.39 20.63 5.73
C LEU A 294 -36.23 21.91 6.54
N ARG A 295 -37.36 22.44 6.97
CA ARG A 295 -37.43 23.43 8.05
C ARG A 295 -37.96 22.74 9.30
N ILE A 296 -37.17 22.72 10.35
CA ILE A 296 -37.53 22.09 11.63
C ILE A 296 -37.81 23.20 12.64
N ARG A 297 -39.05 23.28 13.15
CA ARG A 297 -39.45 24.26 14.17
C ARG A 297 -39.76 23.55 15.48
N GLU A 298 -39.13 24.02 16.55
CA GLU A 298 -39.44 23.63 17.93
C GLU A 298 -40.48 24.60 18.50
N ALA A 299 -41.51 24.07 19.17
CA ALA A 299 -42.57 24.87 19.76
C ALA A 299 -42.94 24.33 21.16
N GLY A 300 -42.17 24.68 22.19
CA GLY A 300 -42.49 24.32 23.57
C GLY A 300 -42.00 22.93 23.98
N THR A 301 -42.64 21.85 23.51
CA THR A 301 -42.25 20.47 23.84
C THR A 301 -41.73 19.67 22.65
N LEU A 302 -41.16 18.49 22.90
CA LEU A 302 -40.68 17.60 21.83
C LEU A 302 -41.81 17.12 20.92
N ASP A 303 -43.03 16.94 21.45
CA ASP A 303 -44.17 16.45 20.67
C ASP A 303 -44.71 17.51 19.70
N ASP A 304 -44.48 18.78 20.01
CA ASP A 304 -44.85 19.95 19.20
C ASP A 304 -43.83 20.26 18.09
N LEU A 305 -42.78 19.44 17.95
CA LEU A 305 -41.81 19.58 16.86
C LEU A 305 -42.51 19.41 15.51
N THR A 306 -42.29 20.36 14.60
CA THR A 306 -42.85 20.32 13.24
C THR A 306 -41.73 20.31 12.19
N VAL A 307 -41.99 19.63 11.07
CA VAL A 307 -41.10 19.61 9.91
C VAL A 307 -41.89 20.01 8.67
N GLU A 308 -41.41 21.04 7.99
CA GLU A 308 -41.99 21.56 6.75
C GLU A 308 -41.02 21.29 5.59
N ILE A 309 -41.57 20.85 4.44
CA ILE A 309 -40.82 20.77 3.18
C ILE A 309 -40.79 22.15 2.53
N VAL A 310 -39.59 22.67 2.34
CA VAL A 310 -39.31 23.94 1.65
C VAL A 310 -38.66 23.62 0.31
N VAL A 311 -39.22 24.16 -0.77
CA VAL A 311 -38.68 24.02 -2.12
C VAL A 311 -37.47 24.95 -2.28
N SER A 312 -36.33 24.42 -2.72
CA SER A 312 -35.13 25.23 -2.95
C SER A 312 -35.30 26.31 -4.02
N GLN A 313 -34.74 27.48 -3.76
CA GLN A 313 -34.50 28.59 -4.70
C GLN A 313 -32.99 28.80 -4.90
N PRO A 314 -32.53 29.50 -5.96
CA PRO A 314 -31.10 29.65 -6.30
C PRO A 314 -30.18 30.09 -5.14
N ASP A 315 -30.65 30.96 -4.24
CA ASP A 315 -29.85 31.50 -3.13
C ASP A 315 -30.17 30.85 -1.77
N THR A 316 -30.83 29.69 -1.79
CA THR A 316 -31.29 29.05 -0.55
C THR A 316 -30.11 28.50 0.25
N CYS A 317 -29.95 28.98 1.49
CA CYS A 317 -28.92 28.48 2.39
C CYS A 317 -29.38 27.19 3.09
N TYR A 318 -28.61 26.11 2.92
CA TYR A 318 -28.89 24.83 3.58
C TYR A 318 -27.62 24.06 3.94
N VAL A 319 -27.76 23.20 4.94
CA VAL A 319 -26.75 22.21 5.31
C VAL A 319 -27.20 20.83 4.85
N ALA A 320 -26.35 20.12 4.11
CA ALA A 320 -26.57 18.72 3.79
C ALA A 320 -25.90 17.84 4.85
N LEU A 321 -26.59 16.80 5.30
CA LEU A 321 -26.01 15.79 6.20
C LEU A 321 -25.33 14.70 5.40
N SER A 322 -24.09 14.40 5.77
CA SER A 322 -23.39 13.18 5.36
C SER A 322 -23.27 12.29 6.60
N HIS A 323 -23.98 11.16 6.63
CA HIS A 323 -24.06 10.35 7.84
C HIS A 323 -24.01 8.85 7.56
N VAL A 324 -23.63 8.08 8.57
CA VAL A 324 -23.58 6.63 8.48
C VAL A 324 -24.90 6.06 8.98
N TRP A 325 -25.69 5.41 8.10
CA TRP A 325 -26.96 4.78 8.49
C TRP A 325 -26.81 3.84 9.68
N ALA A 326 -25.70 3.10 9.81
CA ALA A 326 -25.44 2.21 10.96
C ALA A 326 -25.53 2.91 12.33
N ASP A 327 -25.36 4.23 12.37
CA ASP A 327 -25.41 5.04 13.60
C ASP A 327 -26.83 5.48 13.98
N GLY A 328 -27.87 4.93 13.33
CA GLY A 328 -29.26 5.11 13.75
C GLY A 328 -30.03 6.26 13.07
N LEU A 329 -29.45 6.90 12.06
CA LEU A 329 -30.06 8.01 11.31
C LEU A 329 -30.68 7.60 9.95
N GLY A 330 -30.63 6.31 9.59
CA GLY A 330 -31.30 5.77 8.42
C GLY A 330 -32.77 5.42 8.70
N ASN A 331 -33.56 5.20 7.65
CA ASN A 331 -34.87 4.54 7.76
C ASN A 331 -35.28 3.91 6.42
N PRO A 332 -35.15 2.58 6.24
CA PRO A 332 -35.48 1.93 4.97
C PRO A 332 -36.99 1.77 4.74
N LYS A 333 -37.83 2.04 5.74
CA LYS A 333 -39.28 1.75 5.72
C LYS A 333 -40.15 2.98 5.52
N ALA A 334 -39.68 4.15 5.95
CA ALA A 334 -40.41 5.41 5.85
C ALA A 334 -39.46 6.61 5.82
N ASN A 335 -39.87 7.70 5.16
CA ASN A 335 -39.24 9.02 5.29
C ASN A 335 -39.60 9.62 6.66
N ALA A 336 -39.01 9.08 7.72
CA ALA A 336 -39.31 9.44 9.10
C ALA A 336 -38.13 9.18 10.03
N LEU A 337 -37.99 10.00 11.08
CA LEU A 337 -37.02 9.80 12.17
C LEU A 337 -37.64 10.10 13.53
N PRO A 338 -37.07 9.58 14.64
CA PRO A 338 -37.50 9.94 15.99
C PRO A 338 -37.42 11.45 16.22
N ARG A 339 -38.45 12.05 16.83
CA ARG A 339 -38.47 13.50 17.13
C ARG A 339 -37.20 14.01 17.80
N CYS A 340 -36.65 13.24 18.75
CA CYS A 340 -35.41 13.63 19.44
C CYS A 340 -34.21 13.75 18.49
N GLN A 341 -34.14 12.94 17.42
CA GLN A 341 -33.09 13.05 16.41
C GLN A 341 -33.27 14.32 15.59
N LEU A 342 -34.49 14.61 15.13
CA LEU A 342 -34.78 15.84 14.38
C LEU A 342 -34.44 17.10 15.17
N LEU A 343 -34.81 17.13 16.45
CA LEU A 343 -34.44 18.22 17.36
C LEU A 343 -32.91 18.34 17.51
N HIS A 344 -32.22 17.20 17.64
CA HIS A 344 -30.77 17.18 17.73
C HIS A 344 -30.09 17.69 16.46
N LEU A 345 -30.55 17.25 15.28
CA LEU A 345 -30.05 17.70 13.99
C LEU A 345 -30.27 19.21 13.81
N SER A 346 -31.45 19.72 14.19
CA SER A 346 -31.75 21.16 14.18
C SER A 346 -30.77 21.95 15.06
N LYS A 347 -30.45 21.44 16.25
CA LYS A 347 -29.45 22.09 17.13
C LYS A 347 -28.03 22.07 16.52
N LEU A 348 -27.63 20.96 15.90
CA LEU A 348 -26.31 20.87 15.26
C LEU A 348 -26.18 21.83 14.08
N THR A 349 -27.20 21.93 13.22
CA THR A 349 -27.19 22.85 12.07
C THR A 349 -27.25 24.31 12.52
N GLN A 350 -28.01 24.62 13.56
CA GLN A 350 -28.03 25.95 14.18
C GLN A 350 -26.68 26.33 14.79
N ASN A 351 -26.00 25.41 15.47
CA ASN A 351 -24.66 25.65 16.01
C ASN A 351 -23.62 25.90 14.90
N LEU A 352 -23.83 25.31 13.71
CA LEU A 352 -22.98 25.54 12.56
C LEU A 352 -23.27 26.87 11.85
N ARG A 353 -24.48 27.42 11.99
CA ARG A 353 -24.97 28.63 11.29
C ARG A 353 -23.97 29.79 11.28
N ALA A 354 -23.45 30.17 12.45
CA ALA A 354 -22.50 31.29 12.58
C ALA A 354 -21.14 30.98 11.93
N LYS A 355 -20.77 29.70 11.79
CA LYS A 355 -19.52 29.25 11.18
C LYS A 355 -19.61 29.12 9.65
N LEU A 356 -20.82 28.98 9.08
CA LEU A 356 -21.02 28.86 7.63
C LEU A 356 -20.63 30.13 6.87
N SER A 357 -20.94 31.29 7.45
CA SER A 357 -20.61 32.61 6.90
C SER A 357 -20.37 33.56 8.08
N PRO A 358 -19.13 33.72 8.55
CA PRO A 358 -18.83 34.54 9.72
C PRO A 358 -19.18 36.02 9.53
N GLU A 359 -19.05 36.54 8.31
CA GLU A 359 -19.29 37.95 7.99
C GLU A 359 -20.79 38.26 7.83
N ASN A 360 -21.57 37.31 7.32
CA ASN A 360 -23.01 37.48 7.13
C ASN A 360 -23.72 36.13 7.36
N PRO A 361 -24.00 35.75 8.63
CA PRO A 361 -24.66 34.49 8.94
C PRO A 361 -26.08 34.46 8.33
N PRO A 362 -26.48 33.36 7.68
CA PRO A 362 -27.81 33.28 7.07
C PRO A 362 -28.90 33.41 8.14
N ASN A 363 -30.05 34.00 7.83
CA ASN A 363 -31.16 34.18 8.79
C ASN A 363 -31.77 32.86 9.28
N GLU A 364 -31.80 31.87 8.39
CA GLU A 364 -32.31 30.53 8.62
C GLU A 364 -31.35 29.54 7.94
N VAL A 365 -31.19 28.35 8.53
CA VAL A 365 -30.43 27.26 7.93
C VAL A 365 -31.37 26.09 7.74
N LEU A 366 -31.70 25.80 6.48
CA LEU A 366 -32.48 24.62 6.14
C LEU A 366 -31.60 23.37 6.15
N LEU A 367 -32.23 22.20 6.22
CA LEU A 367 -31.54 20.92 6.30
C LEU A 367 -31.88 20.03 5.11
N TRP A 368 -30.87 19.39 4.52
CA TRP A 368 -31.07 18.27 3.61
C TRP A 368 -30.54 16.99 4.26
N CYS A 369 -31.35 15.93 4.25
CA CYS A 369 -31.00 14.62 4.79
C CYS A 369 -31.56 13.54 3.87
N ASP A 370 -30.72 12.67 3.32
CA ASP A 370 -31.11 11.59 2.42
C ASP A 370 -32.29 10.75 2.96
N THR A 371 -32.29 10.39 4.24
CA THR A 371 -33.34 9.59 4.88
C THR A 371 -34.73 10.25 4.85
N LEU A 372 -34.78 11.59 4.84
CA LEU A 372 -36.02 12.35 4.90
C LEU A 372 -36.38 12.97 3.55
N CYS A 373 -35.39 13.40 2.78
CA CYS A 373 -35.51 14.13 1.52
C CYS A 373 -35.43 13.24 0.27
N CYS A 374 -34.98 11.98 0.38
CA CYS A 374 -35.00 11.02 -0.73
C CYS A 374 -36.25 10.13 -0.61
N PRO A 375 -37.25 10.25 -1.52
CA PRO A 375 -38.46 9.45 -1.44
C PRO A 375 -38.17 7.95 -1.49
N ILE A 376 -38.79 7.18 -0.59
CA ILE A 376 -38.72 5.70 -0.67
C ILE A 376 -39.59 5.18 -1.82
N ALA A 377 -40.68 5.89 -2.13
CA ALA A 377 -41.56 5.63 -3.26
C ALA A 377 -42.24 6.94 -3.73
N PRO A 378 -42.60 7.07 -5.02
CA PRO A 378 -42.40 6.08 -6.10
C PRO A 378 -40.94 6.04 -6.61
N THR A 379 -40.56 4.96 -7.31
CA THR A 379 -39.18 4.72 -7.79
C THR A 379 -38.68 5.84 -8.70
N GLU A 380 -39.56 6.44 -9.49
CA GLU A 380 -39.24 7.55 -10.40
C GLU A 380 -38.76 8.78 -9.61
N ALA A 381 -39.45 9.13 -8.51
CA ALA A 381 -39.07 10.25 -7.65
C ALA A 381 -37.73 9.96 -6.94
N LYS A 382 -37.53 8.72 -6.47
CA LYS A 382 -36.25 8.29 -5.91
C LYS A 382 -35.10 8.46 -6.92
N ASN A 383 -35.28 7.96 -8.14
CA ASN A 383 -34.28 8.06 -9.20
C ASN A 383 -33.97 9.51 -9.57
N GLN A 384 -34.99 10.38 -9.57
CA GLN A 384 -34.82 11.82 -9.82
C GLN A 384 -34.00 12.51 -8.72
N VAL A 385 -34.10 12.11 -7.47
CA VAL A 385 -33.22 12.61 -6.40
C VAL A 385 -31.81 12.03 -6.55
N LEU A 386 -31.67 10.75 -6.93
CA LEU A 386 -30.36 10.13 -7.18
C LEU A 386 -29.57 10.85 -8.29
N THR A 387 -30.23 11.29 -9.37
CA THR A 387 -29.58 12.08 -10.42
C THR A 387 -29.14 13.47 -9.95
N GLN A 388 -29.70 13.98 -8.85
CA GLN A 388 -29.37 15.28 -8.25
C GLN A 388 -28.36 15.17 -7.10
N MET A 389 -27.87 13.97 -6.75
CA MET A 389 -26.94 13.81 -5.62
C MET A 389 -25.69 14.68 -5.74
N LYS A 390 -25.14 14.83 -6.96
CA LYS A 390 -24.01 15.72 -7.21
C LYS A 390 -24.35 17.17 -6.82
N SER A 391 -25.44 17.72 -7.35
CA SER A 391 -25.81 19.12 -7.10
C SER A 391 -26.17 19.39 -5.64
N ILE A 392 -26.78 18.41 -4.95
CA ILE A 392 -27.15 18.52 -3.53
C ILE A 392 -25.95 18.81 -2.64
N TYR A 393 -24.87 18.06 -2.77
CA TYR A 393 -23.68 18.27 -1.92
C TYR A 393 -22.79 19.39 -2.47
N GLU A 394 -22.78 19.60 -3.77
CA GLU A 394 -21.99 20.65 -4.41
C GLU A 394 -22.50 22.07 -4.09
N GLN A 395 -23.83 22.24 -4.05
CA GLN A 395 -24.48 23.54 -3.85
C GLN A 395 -24.75 23.84 -2.36
N ALA A 396 -24.62 22.86 -1.47
CA ALA A 396 -24.82 23.06 -0.04
C ALA A 396 -23.93 24.18 0.49
N THR A 397 -24.47 24.98 1.42
CA THR A 397 -23.71 26.02 2.14
C THR A 397 -22.67 25.37 3.06
N GLY A 398 -23.01 24.21 3.62
CA GLY A 398 -22.09 23.34 4.35
C GLY A 398 -22.56 21.89 4.30
N VAL A 399 -21.62 20.95 4.29
CA VAL A 399 -21.89 19.53 4.48
C VAL A 399 -21.41 19.14 5.87
N LEU A 400 -22.32 18.66 6.71
CA LEU A 400 -22.03 18.26 8.08
C LEU A 400 -21.96 16.73 8.17
N VAL A 401 -20.76 16.23 8.46
CA VAL A 401 -20.48 14.81 8.66
C VAL A 401 -20.82 14.43 10.10
N LEU A 402 -21.71 13.44 10.24
CA LEU A 402 -22.10 12.84 11.52
C LEU A 402 -21.69 11.36 11.53
N GLU A 403 -20.70 11.04 12.36
CA GLU A 403 -20.21 9.67 12.54
C GLU A 403 -19.91 9.42 14.02
N ALA A 404 -20.35 8.28 14.53
CA ALA A 404 -20.35 8.01 15.97
C ALA A 404 -18.95 8.02 16.60
N SER A 405 -17.92 7.52 15.90
CA SER A 405 -16.54 7.45 16.41
C SER A 405 -15.90 8.82 16.55
N ILE A 406 -16.12 9.70 15.58
CA ILE A 406 -15.58 11.07 15.62
C ILE A 406 -16.21 11.86 16.77
N ARG A 407 -17.51 11.67 17.03
CA ARG A 407 -18.27 12.38 18.07
C ARG A 407 -17.89 12.06 19.50
N LEU A 408 -17.06 11.04 19.74
CA LEU A 408 -16.55 10.74 21.09
C LEU A 408 -15.44 11.69 21.52
N TYR A 409 -14.72 12.26 20.55
CA TYR A 409 -13.51 13.03 20.83
C TYR A 409 -13.80 14.51 20.91
N ASP A 410 -13.06 15.17 21.79
CA ASP A 410 -13.00 16.61 21.83
C ASP A 410 -11.84 17.10 20.95
N SER A 411 -12.17 17.76 19.84
CA SER A 411 -11.16 18.28 18.92
C SER A 411 -10.29 19.38 19.54
N GLU A 412 -10.73 20.04 20.61
CA GLU A 412 -9.93 21.06 21.29
C GLU A 412 -8.84 20.45 22.19
N ALA A 413 -9.04 19.20 22.62
CA ALA A 413 -8.08 18.45 23.41
C ALA A 413 -7.06 17.68 22.53
N MET A 414 -7.21 17.74 21.21
CA MET A 414 -6.40 16.98 20.24
C MET A 414 -5.58 17.90 19.34
N GLY A 415 -4.40 17.42 18.94
CA GLY A 415 -3.63 18.05 17.85
C GLY A 415 -4.30 17.85 16.49
N PRO A 416 -3.91 18.62 15.46
CA PRO A 416 -4.41 18.44 14.10
C PRO A 416 -4.08 17.06 13.53
N GLU A 417 -2.92 16.48 13.88
CA GLU A 417 -2.54 15.13 13.46
C GLU A 417 -3.52 14.06 13.95
N GLU A 418 -3.90 14.11 15.23
CA GLU A 418 -4.86 13.16 15.79
C GLU A 418 -6.26 13.42 15.23
N THR A 419 -6.69 14.68 15.15
CA THR A 419 -7.98 15.06 14.57
C THR A 419 -8.13 14.51 13.14
N CYS A 420 -7.10 14.67 12.30
CA CYS A 420 -7.06 14.10 10.95
C CYS A 420 -7.06 12.57 10.97
N ALA A 421 -6.25 11.95 11.84
CA ALA A 421 -6.16 10.50 11.94
C ALA A 421 -7.51 9.89 12.32
N ARG A 422 -8.23 10.47 13.30
CA ARG A 422 -9.59 10.03 13.71
C ARG A 422 -10.58 10.11 12.54
N ILE A 423 -10.52 11.15 11.72
CA ILE A 423 -11.33 11.25 10.50
C ILE A 423 -10.96 10.12 9.53
N LEU A 424 -9.67 9.97 9.21
CA LEU A 424 -9.15 9.02 8.20
C LEU A 424 -9.35 7.54 8.55
N THR A 425 -9.59 7.23 9.82
CA THR A 425 -9.83 5.86 10.32
C THR A 425 -11.28 5.62 10.73
N SER A 426 -12.17 6.60 10.56
CA SER A 426 -13.59 6.49 10.88
C SER A 426 -14.35 5.55 9.93
N ALA A 427 -15.52 5.08 10.36
CA ALA A 427 -16.41 4.28 9.51
C ALA A 427 -16.89 5.03 8.27
N TRP A 428 -16.98 6.37 8.36
CA TRP A 428 -17.35 7.22 7.24
C TRP A 428 -16.36 7.04 6.07
N MET A 429 -15.05 6.99 6.32
CA MET A 429 -14.03 6.74 5.29
C MET A 429 -14.16 5.38 4.57
N ARG A 430 -14.98 4.47 5.09
CA ARG A 430 -15.11 3.09 4.60
C ARG A 430 -16.35 2.86 3.73
N ARG A 431 -17.22 3.86 3.59
CA ARG A 431 -18.44 3.77 2.79
C ARG A 431 -18.24 4.44 1.45
N LEU A 432 -18.70 3.79 0.39
CA LEU A 432 -18.58 4.31 -0.97
C LEU A 432 -19.32 5.65 -1.11
N TRP A 433 -20.61 5.68 -0.78
CA TRP A 433 -21.47 6.87 -0.89
C TRP A 433 -20.89 8.13 -0.24
N THR A 434 -20.29 8.01 0.95
CA THR A 434 -19.69 9.15 1.65
C THR A 434 -18.54 9.84 0.90
N LEU A 435 -17.91 9.14 -0.05
CA LEU A 435 -16.80 9.69 -0.83
C LEU A 435 -17.24 10.93 -1.62
N GLN A 436 -18.33 10.84 -2.39
CA GLN A 436 -18.84 12.00 -3.13
C GLN A 436 -19.35 13.11 -2.20
N GLU A 437 -19.96 12.73 -1.07
CA GLU A 437 -20.52 13.66 -0.07
C GLU A 437 -19.42 14.50 0.58
N GLY A 438 -18.21 13.94 0.71
CA GLY A 438 -17.03 14.67 1.15
C GLY A 438 -16.30 15.38 0.02
N ALA A 439 -16.15 14.74 -1.14
CA ALA A 439 -15.33 15.22 -2.24
C ALA A 439 -15.87 16.51 -2.88
N LEU A 440 -17.18 16.57 -3.12
CA LEU A 440 -17.86 17.73 -3.71
C LEU A 440 -17.70 19.03 -2.88
N PRO A 441 -17.94 19.03 -1.55
CA PRO A 441 -17.79 20.24 -0.74
C PRO A 441 -16.36 20.54 -0.26
N ALA A 442 -15.44 19.55 -0.25
CA ALA A 442 -14.12 19.70 0.37
C ALA A 442 -13.31 20.86 -0.23
N ASN A 443 -13.21 20.93 -1.56
CA ASN A 443 -12.44 21.96 -2.24
C ASN A 443 -13.03 23.37 -2.12
N LYS A 444 -14.35 23.46 -1.91
CA LYS A 444 -15.04 24.73 -1.61
C LYS A 444 -14.89 25.14 -0.13
N GLY A 445 -14.21 24.34 0.69
CA GLY A 445 -14.05 24.58 2.13
C GLY A 445 -15.36 24.43 2.91
N ARG A 446 -16.30 23.61 2.41
CA ARG A 446 -17.65 23.47 2.97
C ARG A 446 -17.88 22.15 3.70
N LEU A 447 -16.84 21.32 3.86
CA LEU A 447 -16.94 20.04 4.56
C LEU A 447 -16.59 20.19 6.06
N TRP A 448 -17.52 19.78 6.91
CA TRP A 448 -17.43 19.90 8.37
C TRP A 448 -17.62 18.54 9.04
N PHE A 449 -16.84 18.24 10.07
CA PHE A 449 -16.99 17.03 10.88
C PHE A 449 -17.46 17.40 12.28
N GLN A 450 -18.58 16.84 12.73
CA GLN A 450 -19.06 17.04 14.09
C GLN A 450 -18.26 16.19 15.08
N PHE A 451 -17.44 16.83 15.90
CA PHE A 451 -16.82 16.23 17.09
C PHE A 451 -17.76 16.34 18.30
N ARG A 452 -17.31 15.95 19.49
CA ARG A 452 -18.17 15.93 20.69
C ARG A 452 -18.85 17.27 20.98
N HIS A 453 -18.09 18.36 20.92
CA HIS A 453 -18.59 19.69 21.28
C HIS A 453 -18.81 20.62 20.07
N GLN A 454 -18.04 20.44 18.99
CA GLN A 454 -18.10 21.35 17.86
C GLN A 454 -17.87 20.69 16.50
N ALA A 455 -18.36 21.35 15.46
CA ALA A 455 -18.01 21.05 14.09
C ALA A 455 -16.65 21.67 13.71
N VAL A 456 -15.78 20.86 13.11
CA VAL A 456 -14.44 21.24 12.61
C VAL A 456 -14.45 21.23 11.09
N ASN A 457 -13.97 22.32 10.47
CA ASN A 457 -13.85 22.41 9.02
C ASN A 457 -12.60 21.70 8.51
N LEU A 458 -12.72 20.91 7.44
CA LEU A 458 -11.59 20.17 6.88
C LEU A 458 -10.51 21.08 6.27
N ARG A 459 -10.87 22.23 5.68
CA ARG A 459 -9.91 23.08 4.95
C ARG A 459 -8.89 23.77 5.86
N PRO A 460 -9.27 24.44 6.97
CA PRO A 460 -8.31 24.92 7.96
C PRO A 460 -7.45 23.80 8.56
N LEU A 461 -8.04 22.62 8.79
CA LEU A 461 -7.32 21.46 9.31
C LEU A 461 -6.25 20.97 8.31
N TRP A 462 -6.59 20.90 7.02
CA TRP A 462 -5.66 20.60 5.93
C TRP A 462 -4.50 21.62 5.88
N GLN A 463 -4.79 22.91 6.02
CA GLN A 463 -3.76 23.95 6.09
C GLN A 463 -2.84 23.80 7.31
N GLN A 464 -3.38 23.38 8.47
CA GLN A 464 -2.57 23.06 9.64
C GLN A 464 -1.63 21.88 9.35
N MET A 465 -2.11 20.84 8.66
CA MET A 465 -1.28 19.71 8.26
C MET A 465 -0.19 20.09 7.26
N ILE A 466 -0.46 20.96 6.29
CA ILE A 466 0.57 21.50 5.38
C ILE A 466 1.65 22.25 6.19
N ARG A 467 1.24 23.08 7.16
CA ARG A 467 2.20 23.76 8.04
C ARG A 467 3.05 22.78 8.83
N LEU A 468 2.47 21.72 9.37
CA LEU A 468 3.24 20.66 10.05
C LEU A 468 4.22 19.98 9.10
N PHE A 469 3.78 19.61 7.89
CA PHE A 469 4.64 18.98 6.89
C PHE A 469 5.85 19.85 6.51
N ASN A 470 5.66 21.16 6.38
CA ASN A 470 6.74 22.09 6.00
C ASN A 470 7.65 22.49 7.18
N ASN A 471 7.08 22.62 8.38
CA ASN A 471 7.75 23.30 9.49
C ASN A 471 8.13 22.40 10.68
N ASP A 472 7.53 21.23 10.86
CA ASP A 472 7.81 20.33 12.00
C ASP A 472 8.44 19.01 11.51
N LEU A 473 9.78 18.95 11.56
CA LEU A 473 10.54 17.77 11.10
C LEU A 473 10.20 16.49 11.87
N GLY A 474 9.91 16.61 13.17
CA GLY A 474 9.53 15.49 14.02
C GLY A 474 8.11 14.96 13.77
N ARG A 475 7.33 15.67 12.94
CA ARG A 475 6.00 15.26 12.48
C ARG A 475 5.90 15.15 10.96
N LYS A 476 6.97 15.40 10.20
CA LYS A 476 6.93 15.50 8.74
C LYS A 476 6.44 14.21 8.09
N GLY A 477 6.93 13.04 8.53
CA GLY A 477 6.51 11.74 8.00
C GLY A 477 5.03 11.43 8.26
N LEU A 478 4.56 11.76 9.47
CA LEU A 478 3.15 11.64 9.85
C LEU A 478 2.27 12.59 9.03
N ALA A 479 2.66 13.86 8.93
CA ALA A 479 1.93 14.87 8.17
C ALA A 479 1.85 14.50 6.68
N HIS A 480 2.96 14.02 6.09
CA HIS A 480 2.99 13.53 4.72
C HIS A 480 1.99 12.39 4.51
N THR A 481 1.97 11.41 5.41
CA THR A 481 1.05 10.26 5.35
C THR A 481 -0.41 10.71 5.44
N ILE A 482 -0.73 11.59 6.39
CA ILE A 482 -2.09 12.14 6.56
C ILE A 482 -2.52 12.93 5.33
N LEU A 483 -1.67 13.83 4.83
CA LEU A 483 -1.94 14.63 3.64
C LEU A 483 -2.18 13.73 2.43
N HIS A 484 -1.30 12.76 2.18
CA HIS A 484 -1.45 11.80 1.10
C HIS A 484 -2.77 11.04 1.18
N ARG A 485 -3.16 10.58 2.38
CA ARG A 485 -4.45 9.90 2.56
C ARG A 485 -5.65 10.82 2.40
N MET A 486 -5.58 12.06 2.86
CA MET A 486 -6.66 13.04 2.69
C MET A 486 -6.86 13.49 1.23
N ARG A 487 -5.85 13.31 0.35
CA ARG A 487 -6.02 13.49 -1.10
C ARG A 487 -7.12 12.60 -1.69
N THR A 488 -7.40 11.45 -1.07
CA THR A 488 -8.51 10.56 -1.49
C THR A 488 -9.89 11.19 -1.40
N ILE A 489 -10.05 12.37 -0.78
CA ILE A 489 -11.31 13.12 -0.78
C ILE A 489 -11.11 14.53 -1.32
N THR A 490 -9.93 15.13 -1.13
CA THR A 490 -9.68 16.53 -1.52
C THR A 490 -9.26 16.72 -2.97
N THR A 491 -8.94 15.67 -3.73
CA THR A 491 -8.38 15.81 -5.10
C THR A 491 -9.46 15.95 -6.20
N PHE A 492 -10.75 15.88 -5.86
CA PHE A 492 -11.84 15.88 -6.85
C PHE A 492 -12.46 17.26 -7.01
N PHE A 493 -12.93 17.61 -8.21
CA PHE A 493 -13.69 18.84 -8.47
C PHE A 493 -12.92 20.13 -8.13
N HIS A 494 -11.64 20.21 -8.50
CA HIS A 494 -10.89 21.46 -8.48
C HIS A 494 -11.37 22.37 -9.63
N HIS A 495 -11.63 23.65 -9.35
CA HIS A 495 -11.97 24.66 -10.36
C HIS A 495 -10.74 25.42 -10.87
N ASP A 496 -9.52 25.03 -10.47
CA ASP A 496 -8.28 25.62 -10.96
C ASP A 496 -7.89 24.95 -12.29
N PRO A 497 -7.86 25.69 -13.41
CA PRO A 497 -7.48 25.14 -14.71
C PRO A 497 -6.04 24.61 -14.77
N ASN A 498 -5.17 24.99 -13.83
CA ASN A 498 -3.80 24.48 -13.73
C ASN A 498 -3.70 23.20 -12.90
N THR A 499 -4.75 22.85 -12.14
CA THR A 499 -4.78 21.62 -11.35
C THR A 499 -5.39 20.50 -12.19
N PRO A 500 -4.67 19.39 -12.40
CA PRO A 500 -5.22 18.24 -13.10
C PRO A 500 -6.53 17.73 -12.47
N GLU A 501 -7.64 17.68 -13.23
CA GLU A 501 -8.84 16.98 -12.78
C GLU A 501 -8.55 15.50 -12.44
N ALA A 502 -9.36 14.91 -11.56
CA ALA A 502 -9.19 13.53 -11.11
C ALA A 502 -9.33 12.55 -12.29
N ASP A 503 -8.39 11.62 -12.39
CA ASP A 503 -8.40 10.52 -13.34
C ASP A 503 -8.86 9.21 -12.70
N LEU A 504 -8.94 8.13 -13.48
CA LEU A 504 -9.34 6.82 -12.96
C LEU A 504 -8.37 6.28 -11.90
N ALA A 505 -7.09 6.66 -11.94
CA ALA A 505 -6.11 6.27 -10.91
C ALA A 505 -6.40 6.98 -9.58
N THR A 506 -6.83 8.24 -9.64
CA THR A 506 -7.28 9.03 -8.49
C THR A 506 -8.56 8.46 -7.90
N VAL A 507 -9.54 8.14 -8.76
CA VAL A 507 -10.77 7.45 -8.35
C VAL A 507 -10.43 6.13 -7.68
N ASP A 508 -9.60 5.29 -8.29
CA ASP A 508 -9.19 4.03 -7.72
C ASP A 508 -8.56 4.17 -6.33
N ALA A 509 -7.56 5.06 -6.19
CA ALA A 509 -6.94 5.32 -4.90
C ALA A 509 -7.96 5.77 -3.84
N ALA A 510 -9.03 6.47 -4.25
CA ALA A 510 -10.11 6.89 -3.36
C ALA A 510 -11.15 5.81 -3.06
N LEU A 511 -11.35 4.86 -3.97
CA LEU A 511 -12.21 3.69 -3.82
C LEU A 511 -11.59 2.62 -2.92
N GLN A 512 -10.26 2.61 -2.81
CA GLN A 512 -9.52 1.60 -2.06
C GLN A 512 -10.11 1.36 -0.67
N HIS A 513 -10.50 0.10 -0.44
CA HIS A 513 -11.02 -0.40 0.83
C HIS A 513 -12.31 0.29 1.31
N ARG A 514 -13.08 0.90 0.39
CA ARG A 514 -14.46 1.29 0.63
C ARG A 514 -15.41 0.13 0.30
N SER A 515 -16.60 0.19 0.88
CA SER A 515 -17.64 -0.82 0.69
C SER A 515 -18.97 -0.18 0.29
N VAL A 516 -19.80 -0.95 -0.39
CA VAL A 516 -21.14 -0.57 -0.80
C VAL A 516 -22.12 -1.67 -0.38
N SER A 517 -23.29 -1.28 0.12
CA SER A 517 -24.34 -2.24 0.52
C SER A 517 -25.16 -2.76 -0.66
N VAL A 518 -25.24 -1.98 -1.74
CA VAL A 518 -25.93 -2.31 -2.99
C VAL A 518 -24.92 -2.16 -4.12
N SER A 519 -24.46 -3.26 -4.71
CA SER A 519 -23.40 -3.24 -5.73
C SER A 519 -23.76 -2.42 -6.97
N SER A 520 -25.05 -2.31 -7.30
CA SER A 520 -25.54 -1.51 -8.43
C SER A 520 -25.44 0.00 -8.22
N ASP A 521 -25.04 0.46 -7.03
CA ASP A 521 -24.73 1.86 -6.74
C ASP A 521 -23.29 2.24 -7.11
N GLU A 522 -22.37 1.27 -7.15
CA GLU A 522 -20.94 1.51 -7.43
C GLU A 522 -20.72 2.31 -8.73
N PRO A 523 -21.35 1.94 -9.87
CA PRO A 523 -21.15 2.66 -11.13
C PRO A 523 -21.69 4.11 -11.09
N LEU A 524 -22.70 4.40 -10.27
CA LEU A 524 -23.31 5.73 -10.15
C LEU A 524 -22.35 6.70 -9.48
N LEU A 525 -21.66 6.24 -8.43
CA LEU A 525 -20.72 7.07 -7.70
C LEU A 525 -19.45 7.31 -8.52
N ILE A 526 -18.93 6.28 -9.18
CA ILE A 526 -17.79 6.43 -10.10
C ILE A 526 -18.15 7.39 -11.22
N GLY A 527 -19.35 7.26 -11.80
CA GLY A 527 -19.88 8.19 -12.78
C GLY A 527 -19.92 9.63 -12.27
N THR A 528 -20.32 9.85 -11.02
CA THR A 528 -20.33 11.19 -10.42
C THR A 528 -18.91 11.76 -10.24
N LEU A 529 -17.96 10.96 -9.77
CA LEU A 529 -16.56 11.38 -9.55
C LEU A 529 -15.81 11.70 -10.85
N LEU A 530 -16.19 11.05 -11.95
CA LEU A 530 -15.62 11.25 -13.29
C LEU A 530 -16.46 12.18 -14.18
N ASP A 531 -17.49 12.81 -13.61
CA ASP A 531 -18.43 13.70 -14.30
C ASP A 531 -19.13 13.11 -15.55
N LEU A 532 -19.54 11.84 -15.46
CA LEU A 532 -20.29 11.12 -16.51
C LEU A 532 -21.81 11.37 -16.42
N ASP A 533 -22.55 11.03 -17.50
CA ASP A 533 -24.02 11.04 -17.52
C ASP A 533 -24.62 9.95 -16.59
N VAL A 534 -24.76 10.26 -15.30
CA VAL A 534 -25.37 9.38 -14.29
C VAL A 534 -26.80 9.01 -14.65
N ALA A 535 -27.56 9.91 -15.28
CA ALA A 535 -28.91 9.59 -15.75
C ALA A 535 -28.87 8.51 -16.84
N GLY A 536 -27.87 8.55 -17.72
CA GLY A 536 -27.60 7.49 -18.69
C GLY A 536 -27.27 6.13 -18.09
N ILE A 537 -26.57 6.12 -16.96
CA ILE A 537 -26.28 4.90 -16.19
C ILE A 537 -27.58 4.35 -15.58
N LEU A 538 -28.41 5.21 -14.98
CA LEU A 538 -29.69 4.83 -14.34
C LEU A 538 -30.77 4.33 -15.30
N ARG A 539 -30.72 4.68 -16.59
CA ARG A 539 -31.67 4.20 -17.62
C ARG A 539 -31.62 2.67 -17.84
N GLY A 540 -30.59 1.97 -17.36
CA GLY A 540 -30.46 0.51 -17.48
C GLY A 540 -31.01 -0.27 -16.28
N SER A 541 -31.09 -1.60 -16.41
CA SER A 541 -31.27 -2.46 -15.23
C SER A 541 -30.04 -2.38 -14.33
N GLU A 542 -30.19 -2.75 -13.06
CA GLU A 542 -29.12 -2.71 -12.07
C GLU A 542 -27.86 -3.48 -12.52
N GLU A 543 -28.04 -4.61 -13.19
CA GLU A 543 -26.95 -5.47 -13.70
C GLU A 543 -26.16 -4.80 -14.84
N THR A 544 -26.80 -3.93 -15.61
CA THR A 544 -26.18 -3.28 -16.78
C THR A 544 -25.47 -1.96 -16.46
N ARG A 545 -25.59 -1.46 -15.23
CA ARG A 545 -25.05 -0.14 -14.84
C ARG A 545 -23.53 -0.06 -14.98
N ILE A 546 -22.80 -1.09 -14.58
CA ILE A 546 -21.33 -1.11 -14.69
C ILE A 546 -20.88 -1.07 -16.16
N HIS A 547 -21.55 -1.83 -17.03
CA HIS A 547 -21.29 -1.80 -18.48
C HIS A 547 -21.59 -0.41 -19.06
N ARG A 548 -22.71 0.21 -18.66
CA ARG A 548 -23.06 1.57 -19.10
C ARG A 548 -22.02 2.59 -18.66
N MET A 549 -21.56 2.53 -17.42
CA MET A 549 -20.47 3.38 -16.93
C MET A 549 -19.22 3.23 -17.81
N TRP A 550 -18.77 2.00 -18.09
CA TRP A 550 -17.63 1.76 -18.97
C TRP A 550 -17.85 2.30 -20.39
N SER A 551 -19.07 2.21 -20.92
CA SER A 551 -19.41 2.77 -22.25
C SER A 551 -19.39 4.30 -22.30
N LEU A 552 -19.53 4.98 -21.15
CA LEU A 552 -19.45 6.43 -21.03
C LEU A 552 -18.02 6.94 -20.77
N MET A 553 -17.07 6.07 -20.41
CA MET A 553 -15.68 6.47 -20.16
C MET A 553 -14.99 7.24 -21.31
N PRO A 554 -15.29 7.03 -22.60
CA PRO A 554 -14.76 7.89 -23.67
C PRO A 554 -15.14 9.36 -23.54
N THR A 555 -16.21 9.68 -22.81
CA THR A 555 -16.64 11.06 -22.52
C THR A 555 -15.96 11.67 -21.29
N ALA A 556 -15.22 10.87 -20.50
CA ALA A 556 -14.48 11.37 -19.34
C ALA A 556 -13.30 12.26 -19.79
N VAL A 557 -13.09 13.38 -19.09
CA VAL A 557 -12.13 14.45 -19.44
C VAL A 557 -10.69 13.95 -19.67
N ARG A 558 -10.29 12.82 -19.08
CA ARG A 558 -8.90 12.30 -19.13
C ARG A 558 -8.73 10.93 -19.80
N GLY A 559 -9.78 10.38 -20.40
CA GLY A 559 -9.74 9.04 -21.00
C GLY A 559 -9.44 7.93 -19.99
N LEU A 560 -9.24 6.70 -20.46
CA LEU A 560 -9.02 5.54 -19.60
C LEU A 560 -7.52 5.22 -19.47
N SER A 561 -6.97 5.02 -18.27
CA SER A 561 -5.57 4.55 -18.19
C SER A 561 -5.44 3.10 -18.70
N LYS A 562 -4.45 2.83 -19.56
CA LYS A 562 -4.10 1.47 -20.00
C LYS A 562 -3.73 0.52 -18.85
N ASP A 563 -3.36 1.06 -17.70
CA ASP A 563 -3.10 0.33 -16.45
C ASP A 563 -4.27 -0.54 -15.99
N ILE A 564 -5.49 -0.18 -16.41
CA ILE A 564 -6.71 -0.96 -16.15
C ILE A 564 -6.57 -2.42 -16.62
N LEU A 565 -5.78 -2.67 -17.67
CA LEU A 565 -5.55 -4.00 -18.23
C LEU A 565 -4.81 -4.92 -17.27
N PHE A 566 -4.00 -4.36 -16.36
CA PHE A 566 -3.16 -5.13 -15.44
C PHE A 566 -3.78 -5.27 -14.06
N ARG A 567 -5.05 -4.88 -13.92
CA ARG A 567 -5.79 -5.12 -12.68
C ARG A 567 -6.17 -6.57 -12.53
N LEU A 568 -6.01 -7.03 -11.30
CA LEU A 568 -6.50 -8.32 -10.85
C LEU A 568 -7.99 -8.19 -10.50
N GLY A 569 -8.71 -9.30 -10.66
CA GLY A 569 -10.12 -9.40 -10.30
C GLY A 569 -11.05 -9.80 -11.45
N PRO A 570 -12.33 -10.08 -11.11
CA PRO A 570 -13.31 -10.52 -12.09
C PRO A 570 -13.63 -9.42 -13.10
N ARG A 571 -13.70 -9.79 -14.37
CA ARG A 571 -14.01 -8.89 -15.48
C ARG A 571 -15.40 -9.14 -16.05
N LEU A 572 -15.89 -8.17 -16.81
CA LEU A 572 -17.11 -8.32 -17.59
C LEU A 572 -16.97 -9.47 -18.61
N ARG A 573 -18.10 -10.05 -19.01
CA ARG A 573 -18.13 -11.20 -19.92
C ARG A 573 -18.55 -10.82 -21.33
N GLU A 574 -19.17 -9.65 -21.48
CA GLU A 574 -19.62 -9.11 -22.74
C GLU A 574 -18.45 -8.85 -23.69
N LYS A 575 -18.62 -9.26 -24.95
CA LYS A 575 -17.63 -9.02 -26.01
C LYS A 575 -17.41 -7.51 -26.19
N GLY A 576 -16.15 -7.10 -26.27
CA GLY A 576 -15.70 -5.71 -26.34
C GLY A 576 -15.44 -5.06 -24.98
N TYR A 577 -15.80 -5.73 -23.88
CA TYR A 577 -15.65 -5.23 -22.51
C TYR A 577 -14.94 -6.23 -21.59
N ARG A 578 -14.41 -7.36 -22.08
CA ARG A 578 -13.79 -8.37 -21.19
C ARG A 578 -12.49 -7.89 -20.53
N TRP A 579 -11.97 -6.75 -20.98
CA TRP A 579 -10.86 -6.03 -20.37
C TRP A 579 -11.30 -5.27 -19.12
N ALA A 580 -12.59 -4.92 -19.00
CA ALA A 580 -13.11 -4.03 -17.98
C ALA A 580 -13.42 -4.79 -16.68
N PRO A 581 -12.96 -4.29 -15.51
CA PRO A 581 -13.35 -4.86 -14.23
C PRO A 581 -14.87 -4.86 -14.02
N SER A 582 -15.38 -5.95 -13.47
CA SER A 582 -16.79 -6.05 -13.05
C SER A 582 -17.09 -5.28 -11.76
N SER A 583 -16.04 -4.93 -11.00
CA SER A 583 -16.06 -3.99 -9.88
C SER A 583 -14.67 -3.37 -9.74
N MET A 584 -14.62 -2.08 -9.45
CA MET A 584 -13.44 -1.30 -9.08
C MET A 584 -13.12 -1.38 -7.59
N LEU A 585 -13.99 -1.98 -6.77
CA LEU A 585 -13.77 -2.23 -5.34
C LEU A 585 -12.97 -3.53 -5.07
N TYR A 586 -12.61 -4.27 -6.12
CA TYR A 586 -11.79 -5.47 -5.98
C TYR A 586 -10.33 -5.11 -5.68
N HIS A 587 -9.79 -5.70 -4.61
CA HIS A 587 -8.41 -5.46 -4.17
C HIS A 587 -7.71 -6.80 -3.90
N GLU A 588 -6.92 -7.26 -4.86
CA GLU A 588 -5.82 -8.21 -4.64
C GLU A 588 -4.50 -7.61 -5.13
N ASP A 589 -3.40 -8.20 -4.67
CA ASP A 589 -2.00 -7.74 -4.71
C ASP A 589 -1.50 -7.09 -6.02
N SER A 590 -1.98 -5.88 -6.31
CA SER A 590 -1.47 -5.03 -7.38
C SER A 590 -0.20 -4.28 -6.95
N ASN A 591 0.74 -4.98 -6.33
CA ASN A 591 2.02 -4.44 -5.88
C ASN A 591 3.11 -4.56 -6.96
N SER A 592 3.12 -3.72 -8.00
CA SER A 592 4.36 -3.14 -8.61
C SER A 592 4.20 -2.67 -10.05
N ILE A 593 3.42 -3.35 -10.90
CA ILE A 593 3.39 -3.09 -12.35
C ILE A 593 2.87 -1.67 -12.68
N LEU A 594 1.92 -1.18 -11.89
CA LEU A 594 1.23 0.10 -12.17
C LEU A 594 2.07 1.34 -11.81
N GLN A 595 3.11 1.21 -10.99
CA GLN A 595 3.93 2.38 -10.59
C GLN A 595 5.00 2.71 -11.65
N THR A 596 5.52 1.70 -12.35
CA THR A 596 6.56 1.86 -13.38
C THR A 596 6.03 2.36 -14.73
N MET A 597 4.74 2.19 -15.03
CA MET A 597 4.15 2.61 -16.31
C MET A 597 3.65 4.06 -16.36
N ARG A 598 3.86 4.86 -15.28
CA ARG A 598 3.36 6.24 -15.18
C ARG A 598 4.07 7.28 -16.07
N LYS A 599 5.11 6.92 -16.81
CA LYS A 599 5.82 7.82 -17.73
C LYS A 599 5.42 7.52 -19.18
N GLY A 600 4.31 8.09 -19.65
CA GLY A 600 3.91 8.06 -21.06
C GLY A 600 2.45 8.45 -21.30
N ASP A 601 2.12 8.81 -22.54
CA ASP A 601 0.75 9.06 -23.02
C ASP A 601 -0.08 7.77 -22.86
N ASN A 602 -0.89 7.72 -21.80
CA ASN A 602 -1.39 6.48 -21.19
C ASN A 602 -2.87 6.20 -21.45
N GLN A 603 -3.45 6.84 -22.47
CA GLN A 603 -4.88 6.72 -22.74
C GLN A 603 -5.21 5.47 -23.57
N GLY A 604 -6.09 4.65 -23.01
CA GLY A 604 -6.88 3.63 -23.69
C GLY A 604 -8.22 4.19 -24.14
N ILE A 605 -8.68 3.75 -25.32
CA ILE A 605 -9.93 4.18 -25.94
C ILE A 605 -10.86 2.96 -26.02
N PRO A 606 -11.94 2.92 -25.23
CA PRO A 606 -12.95 1.87 -25.36
C PRO A 606 -13.56 1.84 -26.76
N THR A 607 -13.64 0.65 -27.37
CA THR A 607 -14.29 0.44 -28.67
C THR A 607 -15.29 -0.71 -28.58
N GLN A 608 -16.13 -0.87 -29.60
CA GLN A 608 -17.03 -2.04 -29.71
C GLN A 608 -16.27 -3.39 -29.78
N HIS A 609 -14.95 -3.38 -30.00
CA HIS A 609 -14.11 -4.56 -30.16
C HIS A 609 -13.16 -4.80 -28.97
N GLY A 610 -13.14 -3.92 -27.97
CA GLY A 610 -12.18 -3.99 -26.86
C GLY A 610 -11.59 -2.63 -26.53
N LEU A 611 -10.65 -2.61 -25.59
CA LEU A 611 -9.89 -1.41 -25.23
C LEU A 611 -8.71 -1.22 -26.17
N MET A 612 -8.72 -0.12 -26.91
CA MET A 612 -7.62 0.25 -27.78
C MET A 612 -6.54 0.97 -26.98
N VAL A 613 -5.33 0.41 -26.86
CA VAL A 613 -4.21 0.99 -26.11
C VAL A 613 -2.96 1.04 -26.96
N ARG A 614 -2.01 1.91 -26.61
CA ARG A 614 -0.64 1.82 -27.12
C ARG A 614 0.31 1.30 -26.06
N LEU A 615 0.92 0.16 -26.35
CA LEU A 615 1.81 -0.57 -25.45
C LEU A 615 2.98 -1.13 -26.25
N SER A 616 4.19 -0.94 -25.73
CA SER A 616 5.32 -1.77 -26.13
C SER A 616 5.11 -3.17 -25.54
N GLY A 617 5.43 -4.20 -26.31
CA GLY A 617 5.29 -5.58 -25.89
C GLY A 617 6.18 -6.54 -26.67
N HIS A 618 6.07 -7.82 -26.35
CA HIS A 618 6.73 -8.91 -27.06
C HIS A 618 5.66 -9.83 -27.64
N HIS A 619 5.80 -10.23 -28.91
CA HIS A 619 4.88 -11.20 -29.50
C HIS A 619 5.16 -12.57 -28.90
N VAL A 620 4.19 -13.22 -28.27
CA VAL A 620 4.36 -14.59 -27.74
C VAL A 620 3.52 -15.54 -28.59
N SER A 621 4.16 -16.41 -29.38
CA SER A 621 3.46 -17.39 -30.21
C SER A 621 3.56 -18.81 -29.65
N PHE A 622 2.45 -19.53 -29.69
CA PHE A 622 2.34 -20.94 -29.32
C PHE A 622 2.23 -21.82 -30.58
N ALA A 623 3.27 -22.61 -30.87
CA ALA A 623 3.41 -23.34 -32.13
C ALA A 623 2.60 -24.64 -32.23
N ASN A 624 2.21 -25.34 -31.15
CA ASN A 624 1.37 -26.56 -31.24
C ASN A 624 0.50 -26.78 -29.99
N ARG A 625 -0.77 -26.35 -29.99
CA ARG A 625 -1.73 -26.70 -28.93
C ARG A 625 -2.62 -27.88 -29.37
N PRO A 626 -2.66 -29.02 -28.64
CA PRO A 626 -3.63 -30.07 -28.88
C PRO A 626 -5.08 -29.59 -28.68
N ALA A 627 -6.01 -30.07 -29.51
CA ALA A 627 -7.42 -29.71 -29.43
C ALA A 627 -8.06 -30.19 -28.10
N GLY A 628 -8.77 -29.30 -27.40
CA GLY A 628 -9.52 -29.62 -26.18
C GLY A 628 -8.91 -29.15 -24.85
N LEU A 629 -7.69 -28.60 -24.83
CA LEU A 629 -7.08 -28.04 -23.62
C LEU A 629 -7.55 -26.60 -23.35
N PRO A 630 -7.62 -26.10 -22.09
CA PRO A 630 -7.87 -24.68 -21.78
C PRO A 630 -6.68 -23.78 -22.18
N ALA A 631 -6.93 -22.50 -22.47
CA ALA A 631 -5.89 -21.56 -22.91
C ALA A 631 -5.01 -21.03 -21.77
N ASN A 632 -5.42 -21.25 -20.52
CA ASN A 632 -4.79 -20.69 -19.33
C ASN A 632 -4.33 -21.82 -18.39
N PRO A 633 -3.04 -22.21 -18.41
CA PRO A 633 -2.49 -23.25 -17.54
C PRO A 633 -2.00 -22.71 -16.18
N TRP A 634 -2.12 -21.41 -15.91
CA TRP A 634 -1.47 -20.70 -14.79
C TRP A 634 -2.11 -20.93 -13.42
N GLY A 635 -2.97 -21.93 -13.28
CA GLY A 635 -3.69 -22.15 -12.04
C GLY A 635 -2.80 -22.54 -10.85
N ILE A 636 -1.72 -23.31 -11.05
CA ILE A 636 -1.04 -23.97 -9.90
C ILE A 636 0.50 -24.09 -9.98
N VAL A 637 1.18 -23.79 -11.10
CA VAL A 637 2.62 -24.12 -11.23
C VAL A 637 3.53 -22.89 -11.33
N SER A 638 3.57 -22.09 -10.26
CA SER A 638 4.77 -21.46 -9.67
C SER A 638 4.33 -20.50 -8.56
N LYS A 639 5.20 -20.19 -7.59
CA LYS A 639 5.08 -18.91 -6.89
C LYS A 639 5.06 -17.84 -7.98
N GLU A 640 4.05 -16.97 -8.00
CA GLU A 640 3.56 -16.06 -9.06
C GLU A 640 4.59 -15.18 -9.81
N ASP A 641 5.88 -15.37 -9.56
CA ASP A 641 6.96 -14.44 -9.84
C ASP A 641 8.02 -15.02 -10.77
N VAL A 642 7.79 -16.13 -11.52
CA VAL A 642 8.78 -16.74 -12.42
C VAL A 642 8.16 -17.35 -13.68
N LEU A 643 8.65 -16.94 -14.86
CA LEU A 643 8.27 -17.41 -16.19
C LEU A 643 9.52 -17.94 -16.93
N TYR A 644 9.45 -19.13 -17.50
CA TYR A 644 10.55 -19.72 -18.28
C TYR A 644 10.23 -19.62 -19.77
N MET A 645 11.18 -19.12 -20.56
CA MET A 645 10.98 -18.84 -21.98
C MET A 645 12.13 -19.42 -22.78
N ARG A 646 11.86 -19.93 -23.97
CA ARG A 646 12.93 -20.36 -24.88
C ARG A 646 13.14 -19.28 -25.92
N GLY A 647 14.39 -18.87 -26.10
CA GLY A 647 14.81 -17.97 -27.17
C GLY A 647 14.86 -18.66 -28.52
N ASP A 648 15.75 -18.17 -29.38
CA ASP A 648 16.25 -18.95 -30.52
C ASP A 648 16.82 -20.30 -30.06
N GLU A 649 17.06 -21.23 -31.00
CA GLU A 649 17.19 -22.68 -30.78
C GLU A 649 18.13 -23.15 -29.65
N SER A 650 18.95 -22.25 -29.09
CA SER A 650 19.99 -22.51 -28.10
C SER A 650 19.86 -21.81 -26.73
N CYS A 651 18.88 -20.93 -26.48
CA CYS A 651 18.82 -20.15 -25.22
C CYS A 651 17.50 -20.30 -24.44
N TRP A 652 17.57 -20.27 -23.10
CA TRP A 652 16.42 -20.19 -22.20
C TRP A 652 16.51 -18.92 -21.33
N TYR A 653 15.40 -18.20 -21.17
CA TYR A 653 15.24 -17.00 -20.36
C TYR A 653 14.36 -17.27 -19.14
N LEU A 654 14.72 -16.65 -18.03
CA LEU A 654 13.96 -16.66 -16.78
C LEU A 654 13.44 -15.24 -16.53
N VAL A 655 12.13 -15.02 -16.61
CA VAL A 655 11.51 -13.74 -16.29
C VAL A 655 10.93 -13.82 -14.89
N SER A 656 11.57 -13.16 -13.93
CA SER A 656 11.11 -13.13 -12.54
C SER A 656 10.71 -11.72 -12.09
N ARG A 657 9.63 -11.61 -11.30
CA ARG A 657 9.20 -10.34 -10.70
C ARG A 657 10.16 -9.96 -9.57
N ARG A 658 11.16 -9.13 -9.87
CA ARG A 658 12.08 -8.55 -8.87
C ARG A 658 11.45 -7.31 -8.22
N ARG A 659 11.46 -7.22 -6.87
CA ARG A 659 11.37 -5.91 -6.18
C ARG A 659 12.70 -5.18 -6.41
N PRO A 660 12.70 -3.91 -6.83
CA PRO A 660 13.94 -3.22 -7.18
C PRO A 660 14.72 -2.83 -5.92
N SER A 661 16.03 -3.08 -5.93
CA SER A 661 17.00 -2.39 -5.09
C SER A 661 17.99 -1.65 -5.98
N VAL A 662 17.87 -0.33 -5.93
CA VAL A 662 18.86 0.74 -6.19
C VAL A 662 19.41 0.89 -7.62
N GLU A 663 19.36 2.15 -8.07
CA GLU A 663 19.85 2.70 -9.34
C GLU A 663 21.38 2.58 -9.47
N GLY A 664 21.83 2.18 -10.65
CA GLY A 664 23.23 2.22 -11.08
C GLY A 664 23.34 1.73 -12.53
N ASP A 665 24.07 2.46 -13.37
CA ASP A 665 24.16 2.23 -14.82
C ASP A 665 24.54 0.78 -15.19
N CYS A 666 23.72 0.15 -16.01
CA CYS A 666 23.99 -1.19 -16.54
C CYS A 666 25.23 -1.17 -17.45
N LEU A 667 26.21 -2.04 -17.19
CA LEU A 667 27.33 -2.28 -18.10
C LEU A 667 26.83 -2.83 -19.44
N SER A 668 27.39 -2.36 -20.56
CA SER A 668 27.16 -2.99 -21.86
C SER A 668 27.79 -4.39 -21.90
N GLU A 669 27.13 -5.31 -22.60
CA GLU A 669 27.56 -6.71 -22.79
C GLU A 669 29.01 -6.86 -23.28
N GLU A 670 29.46 -5.89 -24.08
CA GLU A 670 30.80 -5.80 -24.62
C GLU A 670 31.84 -5.50 -23.53
N LYS A 671 31.49 -4.63 -22.58
CA LYS A 671 32.35 -4.25 -21.44
C LYS A 671 32.46 -5.41 -20.44
N PHE A 672 31.35 -6.12 -20.21
CA PHE A 672 31.32 -7.35 -19.41
C PHE A 672 32.24 -8.44 -19.98
N CYS A 673 32.16 -8.69 -21.29
CA CYS A 673 33.03 -9.66 -21.95
C CYS A 673 34.51 -9.26 -21.95
N GLY A 674 34.82 -7.95 -21.97
CA GLY A 674 36.19 -7.43 -21.87
C GLY A 674 36.83 -7.68 -20.50
N VAL A 675 36.09 -7.52 -19.41
CA VAL A 675 36.56 -7.78 -18.04
C VAL A 675 36.84 -9.28 -17.83
N MET A 676 35.95 -10.15 -18.34
CA MET A 676 36.11 -11.61 -18.24
C MET A 676 37.38 -12.11 -18.94
N ARG A 677 37.73 -11.53 -20.10
CA ARG A 677 38.91 -11.94 -20.86
C ARG A 677 40.22 -11.42 -20.25
N SER A 678 40.22 -10.23 -19.68
CA SER A 678 41.43 -9.58 -19.14
C SER A 678 41.97 -10.23 -17.86
N HIS A 679 41.12 -10.96 -17.12
CA HIS A 679 41.49 -11.58 -15.84
C HIS A 679 41.32 -13.11 -15.82
N THR A 680 41.27 -13.73 -17.01
CA THR A 680 40.91 -15.16 -17.22
C THR A 680 41.63 -16.13 -16.28
N ASN A 681 42.94 -15.97 -16.05
CA ASN A 681 43.69 -16.89 -15.19
C ASN A 681 43.31 -16.78 -13.71
N LEU A 682 42.99 -15.57 -13.24
CA LEU A 682 42.53 -15.33 -11.87
C LEU A 682 41.18 -16.03 -11.64
N TRP A 683 40.26 -15.91 -12.61
CA TRP A 683 38.95 -16.56 -12.59
C TRP A 683 39.04 -18.09 -12.62
N VAL A 684 39.91 -18.65 -13.45
CA VAL A 684 40.08 -20.11 -13.57
C VAL A 684 40.59 -20.73 -12.26
N THR A 685 41.66 -20.18 -11.67
CA THR A 685 42.20 -20.70 -10.40
C THR A 685 41.19 -20.58 -9.26
N HIS A 686 40.35 -19.55 -9.30
CA HIS A 686 39.32 -19.32 -8.29
C HIS A 686 38.14 -20.26 -8.40
N LEU A 687 37.65 -20.46 -9.63
CA LEU A 687 36.56 -21.38 -9.93
C LEU A 687 36.94 -22.83 -9.59
N GLU A 688 38.19 -23.22 -9.81
CA GLU A 688 38.70 -24.56 -9.44
C GLU A 688 38.73 -24.75 -7.91
N THR A 689 39.12 -23.72 -7.16
CA THR A 689 39.24 -23.79 -5.69
C THR A 689 37.88 -23.70 -4.98
N ASP A 690 36.97 -22.85 -5.49
CA ASP A 690 35.58 -22.74 -5.02
C ASP A 690 34.81 -24.04 -5.27
N PHE A 691 35.03 -24.66 -6.44
CA PHE A 691 34.45 -25.94 -6.78
C PHE A 691 34.88 -27.06 -5.82
N GLN A 692 36.15 -27.05 -5.39
CA GLN A 692 36.66 -28.03 -4.42
C GLN A 692 36.12 -27.77 -2.99
N ALA A 693 36.05 -26.52 -2.54
CA ALA A 693 35.47 -26.18 -1.22
C ALA A 693 33.97 -26.54 -1.09
N ARG A 694 33.18 -26.31 -2.15
CA ARG A 694 31.76 -26.69 -2.21
C ARG A 694 31.54 -28.20 -2.25
N LYS A 695 32.53 -28.96 -2.73
CA LYS A 695 32.52 -30.42 -2.78
C LYS A 695 32.77 -31.03 -1.39
N ASP A 696 33.58 -30.36 -0.57
CA ASP A 696 33.94 -30.79 0.78
C ASP A 696 32.96 -30.29 1.86
N GLY A 697 31.90 -29.56 1.46
CA GLY A 697 30.83 -29.08 2.35
C GLY A 697 31.18 -27.84 3.17
N ASP A 698 32.30 -27.18 2.84
CA ASP A 698 32.81 -26.01 3.54
C ASP A 698 32.27 -24.70 2.91
N GLU A 699 31.02 -24.37 3.25
CA GLU A 699 30.33 -23.17 2.76
C GLU A 699 31.00 -21.85 3.17
N GLN A 700 31.76 -21.85 4.28
CA GLN A 700 32.52 -20.68 4.72
C GLN A 700 33.71 -20.40 3.80
N THR A 701 34.44 -21.43 3.35
CA THR A 701 35.58 -21.29 2.44
C THR A 701 35.15 -20.86 1.02
N SER A 702 34.03 -21.37 0.51
CA SER A 702 33.44 -20.95 -0.78
C SER A 702 33.09 -19.45 -0.78
N THR A 703 32.47 -18.96 0.31
CA THR A 703 32.06 -17.56 0.44
C THR A 703 33.26 -16.63 0.64
N ALA A 704 34.29 -17.09 1.38
CA ALA A 704 35.54 -16.37 1.58
C ALA A 704 36.41 -16.27 0.31
N LEU A 705 36.38 -17.30 -0.54
CA LEU A 705 37.02 -17.27 -1.85
C LEU A 705 36.30 -16.22 -2.72
N LEU A 706 34.99 -16.32 -2.91
CA LEU A 706 34.22 -15.38 -3.76
C LEU A 706 34.45 -13.91 -3.39
N THR A 707 34.53 -13.66 -2.08
CA THR A 707 34.99 -12.40 -1.49
C THR A 707 36.38 -12.03 -2.03
N ARG A 708 37.41 -12.86 -1.83
CA ARG A 708 38.80 -12.61 -2.26
C ARG A 708 39.02 -12.34 -3.77
N LEU A 709 38.16 -12.81 -4.67
CA LEU A 709 38.29 -12.53 -6.10
C LEU A 709 37.67 -11.20 -6.51
N VAL A 710 36.59 -10.79 -5.81
CA VAL A 710 36.15 -9.41 -5.87
C VAL A 710 37.34 -8.54 -5.40
N GLN A 711 38.20 -9.04 -4.48
CA GLN A 711 39.47 -8.58 -3.82
C GLN A 711 40.48 -7.75 -4.60
N GLU A 712 40.67 -8.30 -5.80
CA GLU A 712 41.87 -8.17 -6.61
C GLU A 712 41.50 -7.58 -7.98
N CYS A 713 40.21 -7.30 -8.22
CA CYS A 713 39.69 -6.76 -9.48
C CYS A 713 38.57 -5.72 -9.23
N GLU A 714 38.93 -4.43 -9.34
CA GLU A 714 38.08 -3.25 -9.05
C GLU A 714 36.77 -3.22 -9.87
N GLU A 715 36.76 -3.88 -11.03
CA GLU A 715 35.66 -3.90 -12.00
C GLU A 715 34.57 -4.96 -11.67
N VAL A 716 34.80 -5.82 -10.65
CA VAL A 716 33.92 -6.97 -10.32
C VAL A 716 32.87 -6.65 -9.24
N LYS A 717 33.04 -5.58 -8.46
CA LYS A 717 32.07 -5.12 -7.45
C LYS A 717 30.64 -4.95 -7.97
N TYR A 718 30.47 -4.54 -9.22
CA TYR A 718 29.16 -4.32 -9.85
C TYR A 718 28.40 -5.63 -10.16
N VAL A 719 29.11 -6.77 -10.22
CA VAL A 719 28.52 -8.09 -10.52
C VAL A 719 27.83 -8.71 -9.29
N GLN A 720 28.21 -8.27 -8.08
CA GLN A 720 27.77 -8.84 -6.80
C GLN A 720 26.25 -8.71 -6.56
N SER A 721 25.61 -7.66 -7.06
CA SER A 721 24.15 -7.42 -6.92
C SER A 721 23.29 -8.33 -7.81
N TYR A 722 23.89 -8.96 -8.84
CA TYR A 722 23.17 -9.82 -9.78
C TYR A 722 23.38 -11.31 -9.49
N MET A 723 24.54 -11.70 -8.97
CA MET A 723 24.89 -13.10 -8.73
C MET A 723 24.33 -13.71 -7.44
N HIS A 724 24.09 -12.91 -6.39
CA HIS A 724 23.66 -13.44 -5.08
C HIS A 724 22.28 -14.09 -5.04
N ILE A 725 21.42 -13.87 -6.03
CA ILE A 725 20.14 -14.58 -6.15
C ILE A 725 20.21 -15.75 -7.14
N HIS A 726 21.16 -15.73 -8.07
CA HIS A 726 21.30 -16.78 -9.07
C HIS A 726 22.15 -17.98 -8.58
N ALA A 727 23.14 -17.75 -7.72
CA ALA A 727 24.07 -18.80 -7.29
C ALA A 727 23.45 -19.85 -6.32
N ALA A 728 22.34 -19.53 -5.66
CA ALA A 728 21.62 -20.48 -4.81
C ALA A 728 20.68 -21.42 -5.60
N LEU A 729 20.28 -21.05 -6.83
CA LEU A 729 19.34 -21.81 -7.67
C LEU A 729 19.98 -22.42 -8.94
N MET A 730 21.21 -22.03 -9.31
CA MET A 730 21.83 -22.45 -10.56
C MET A 730 23.32 -22.83 -10.38
N ARG A 731 23.61 -23.91 -9.65
CA ARG A 731 24.87 -24.66 -9.87
C ARG A 731 24.77 -25.33 -11.25
N GLN A 732 25.49 -24.80 -12.26
CA GLN A 732 26.03 -25.41 -13.50
C GLN A 732 25.32 -26.56 -14.24
N THR A 733 24.06 -26.87 -13.96
CA THR A 733 23.34 -28.00 -14.54
C THR A 733 22.04 -27.58 -15.17
N SER A 734 21.67 -26.30 -15.14
CA SER A 734 20.35 -25.88 -15.61
C SER A 734 20.15 -26.24 -17.08
N ARG A 735 20.94 -25.75 -18.04
CA ARG A 735 20.66 -26.05 -19.45
C ARG A 735 20.59 -27.55 -19.78
N GLU A 736 21.55 -28.34 -19.31
CA GLU A 736 21.61 -29.79 -19.59
C GLU A 736 20.56 -30.58 -18.83
N MET A 737 20.27 -30.23 -17.57
CA MET A 737 19.19 -30.80 -16.76
C MET A 737 17.82 -30.39 -17.32
N PHE A 738 17.65 -29.14 -17.77
CA PHE A 738 16.44 -28.64 -18.42
C PHE A 738 16.24 -29.32 -19.78
N GLU A 739 17.29 -29.46 -20.61
CA GLU A 739 17.23 -30.22 -21.87
C GLU A 739 16.98 -31.72 -21.62
N ALA A 740 17.55 -32.30 -20.56
CA ALA A 740 17.32 -33.69 -20.16
C ALA A 740 15.88 -33.91 -19.65
N ALA A 741 15.40 -33.04 -18.76
CA ALA A 741 14.04 -33.04 -18.25
C ALA A 741 13.03 -32.82 -19.39
N TYR A 742 13.35 -31.94 -20.35
CA TYR A 742 12.55 -31.69 -21.53
C TYR A 742 12.49 -32.91 -22.46
N ARG A 743 13.63 -33.56 -22.75
CA ARG A 743 13.66 -34.81 -23.54
C ARG A 743 12.94 -35.96 -22.82
N CYS A 744 13.02 -36.01 -21.48
CA CYS A 744 12.25 -36.96 -20.67
C CYS A 744 10.76 -36.69 -20.75
N ALA A 745 10.34 -35.42 -20.64
CA ALA A 745 8.95 -35.00 -20.79
C ALA A 745 8.40 -35.39 -22.17
N GLN A 746 9.12 -35.11 -23.26
CA GLN A 746 8.68 -35.49 -24.61
C GLN A 746 8.47 -37.00 -24.75
N LYS A 747 9.45 -37.81 -24.33
CA LYS A 747 9.33 -39.27 -24.38
C LYS A 747 8.20 -39.80 -23.48
N LEU A 748 7.95 -39.16 -22.33
CA LEU A 748 6.87 -39.55 -21.44
C LEU A 748 5.50 -39.24 -22.05
N ALA A 749 5.35 -38.08 -22.70
CA ALA A 749 4.13 -37.72 -23.42
C ALA A 749 3.82 -38.71 -24.56
N GLU A 750 4.86 -39.27 -25.18
CA GLU A 750 4.74 -40.28 -26.24
C GLU A 750 4.46 -41.70 -25.71
N SER A 751 5.00 -42.07 -24.54
CA SER A 751 4.94 -43.44 -24.02
C SER A 751 3.87 -43.69 -22.96
N ALA A 752 3.40 -42.66 -22.25
CA ALA A 752 2.44 -42.81 -21.17
C ALA A 752 0.99 -42.91 -21.70
N PRO A 753 0.12 -43.71 -21.06
CA PRO A 753 -1.30 -43.77 -21.42
C PRO A 753 -1.97 -42.39 -21.36
N ALA A 754 -2.62 -41.98 -22.46
CA ALA A 754 -3.28 -40.68 -22.58
C ALA A 754 -4.25 -40.36 -21.42
N GLN A 755 -4.91 -41.38 -20.87
CA GLN A 755 -5.84 -41.23 -19.75
C GLN A 755 -5.13 -40.91 -18.42
N GLN A 756 -3.90 -41.38 -18.22
CA GLN A 756 -3.08 -41.04 -17.04
C GLN A 756 -2.55 -39.61 -17.13
N LEU A 757 -2.06 -39.19 -18.31
CA LEU A 757 -1.65 -37.80 -18.57
C LEU A 757 -2.83 -36.82 -18.40
N ALA A 758 -4.02 -37.19 -18.89
CA ALA A 758 -5.24 -36.40 -18.72
C ALA A 758 -5.68 -36.28 -17.25
N ASN A 759 -5.61 -37.37 -16.48
CA ASN A 759 -5.91 -37.36 -15.05
C ASN A 759 -4.89 -36.53 -14.26
N MET A 760 -3.61 -36.58 -14.64
CA MET A 760 -2.55 -35.78 -14.03
C MET A 760 -2.78 -34.27 -14.26
N SER A 761 -3.25 -33.89 -15.45
CA SER A 761 -3.66 -32.51 -15.76
C SER A 761 -4.83 -32.04 -14.91
N LYS A 762 -5.82 -32.91 -14.70
CA LYS A 762 -7.06 -32.59 -13.98
C LYS A 762 -6.83 -32.41 -12.48
N ASN A 763 -5.91 -33.18 -11.91
CA ASN A 763 -5.63 -33.25 -10.47
C ASN A 763 -4.36 -32.49 -10.05
N GLY A 764 -3.59 -31.95 -11.00
CA GLY A 764 -2.36 -31.18 -10.76
C GLY A 764 -2.55 -29.87 -10.00
N THR A 765 -3.78 -29.58 -9.57
CA THR A 765 -4.12 -28.39 -8.78
C THR A 765 -3.77 -28.53 -7.29
N ASN A 766 -3.56 -29.75 -6.81
CA ASN A 766 -3.18 -30.02 -5.43
C ASN A 766 -2.21 -31.21 -5.36
N MET A 767 -0.91 -30.90 -5.32
CA MET A 767 0.18 -31.88 -5.31
C MET A 767 0.21 -32.75 -4.05
N GLU A 768 -0.52 -32.38 -3.00
CA GLU A 768 -0.66 -33.20 -1.79
C GLU A 768 -1.84 -34.16 -1.84
N SER A 769 -2.71 -34.06 -2.85
CA SER A 769 -3.90 -34.92 -2.95
C SER A 769 -3.53 -36.40 -3.17
N PRO A 770 -4.28 -37.33 -2.54
CA PRO A 770 -4.09 -38.77 -2.74
C PRO A 770 -4.16 -39.17 -4.22
N GLU A 771 -5.03 -38.51 -4.99
CA GLU A 771 -5.23 -38.76 -6.42
C GLU A 771 -4.02 -38.33 -7.25
N TYR A 772 -3.39 -37.19 -6.92
CA TYR A 772 -2.15 -36.75 -7.55
C TYR A 772 -1.01 -37.73 -7.22
N LYS A 773 -0.85 -38.12 -5.95
CA LYS A 773 0.17 -39.09 -5.52
C LYS A 773 0.00 -40.46 -6.19
N ALA A 774 -1.23 -40.93 -6.35
CA ALA A 774 -1.50 -42.20 -7.03
C ALA A 774 -1.14 -42.15 -8.53
N VAL A 775 -1.41 -41.04 -9.22
CA VAL A 775 -1.02 -40.86 -10.62
C VAL A 775 0.50 -40.68 -10.76
N PHE A 776 1.12 -39.94 -9.83
CA PHE A 776 2.56 -39.78 -9.70
C PHE A 776 3.27 -41.14 -9.56
N ASP A 777 2.84 -41.96 -8.61
CA ASP A 777 3.44 -43.26 -8.33
C ASP A 777 3.29 -44.23 -9.53
N ALA A 778 2.22 -44.09 -10.31
CA ALA A 778 2.00 -44.88 -11.51
C ALA A 778 2.94 -44.51 -12.68
N LEU A 779 3.29 -43.22 -12.83
CA LEU A 779 4.15 -42.73 -13.91
C LEU A 779 5.64 -42.72 -13.56
N LYS A 780 5.95 -42.71 -12.26
CA LYS A 780 7.31 -42.71 -11.71
C LYS A 780 8.23 -43.78 -12.34
N PRO A 781 7.84 -45.07 -12.47
CA PRO A 781 8.72 -46.09 -13.05
C PRO A 781 9.09 -45.81 -14.51
N GLU A 782 8.14 -45.28 -15.28
CA GLU A 782 8.31 -44.97 -16.70
C GLU A 782 9.23 -43.76 -16.90
N ILE A 783 9.12 -42.75 -16.05
CA ILE A 783 10.02 -41.58 -16.03
C ILE A 783 11.46 -42.00 -15.72
N PHE A 784 11.65 -42.88 -14.73
CA PHE A 784 12.97 -43.41 -14.42
C PHE A 784 13.56 -44.22 -15.57
N ARG A 785 12.73 -45.06 -16.22
CA ARG A 785 13.15 -45.84 -17.40
C ARG A 785 13.60 -44.93 -18.55
N ILE A 786 12.85 -43.87 -18.82
CA ILE A 786 13.15 -42.90 -19.87
C ILE A 786 14.43 -42.12 -19.55
N ALA A 787 14.58 -41.65 -18.30
CA ALA A 787 15.78 -40.96 -17.83
C ALA A 787 17.03 -41.84 -17.96
N ALA A 788 16.92 -43.13 -17.63
CA ALA A 788 18.01 -44.10 -17.81
C ALA A 788 18.36 -44.34 -19.30
N SER A 789 17.37 -44.30 -20.21
CA SER A 789 17.59 -44.54 -21.65
C SER A 789 18.25 -43.37 -22.40
N GLY A 790 18.27 -42.17 -21.79
CA GLY A 790 18.72 -40.94 -22.43
C GLY A 790 20.23 -40.68 -22.39
N ASN A 791 21.02 -41.59 -21.79
CA ASN A 791 22.47 -41.44 -21.57
C ASN A 791 22.87 -40.09 -20.93
N ASN A 792 22.01 -39.57 -20.05
CA ASN A 792 22.20 -38.26 -19.44
C ASN A 792 22.62 -38.44 -17.98
N GLU A 793 23.93 -38.57 -17.79
CA GLU A 793 24.58 -38.95 -16.53
C GLU A 793 24.21 -37.99 -15.38
N ILE A 794 23.95 -36.72 -15.69
CA ILE A 794 23.56 -35.68 -14.71
C ILE A 794 22.14 -35.88 -14.18
N ALA A 795 21.16 -36.18 -15.02
CA ALA A 795 19.78 -36.46 -14.59
C ALA A 795 19.72 -37.74 -13.74
N MET A 796 20.50 -38.76 -14.12
CA MET A 796 20.62 -40.02 -13.38
C MET A 796 21.40 -39.87 -12.07
N THR A 797 22.42 -39.03 -12.02
CA THR A 797 23.21 -38.76 -10.79
C THR A 797 22.39 -37.94 -9.81
N THR A 798 21.68 -36.91 -10.29
CA THR A 798 20.75 -36.11 -9.49
C THR A 798 19.62 -36.97 -8.95
N ALA A 799 19.00 -37.83 -9.77
CA ALA A 799 17.93 -38.73 -9.34
C ALA A 799 18.38 -39.87 -8.39
N ARG A 800 19.65 -40.30 -8.46
CA ARG A 800 20.24 -41.30 -7.56
C ARG A 800 20.70 -40.70 -6.21
N GLN A 801 21.08 -39.43 -6.18
CA GLN A 801 21.63 -38.76 -4.99
C GLN A 801 20.60 -38.00 -4.16
N SER A 802 19.43 -37.69 -4.74
CA SER A 802 18.36 -36.96 -4.05
C SER A 802 17.52 -37.89 -3.17
N SER A 803 17.22 -37.45 -1.94
CA SER A 803 16.28 -38.13 -1.05
C SER A 803 15.08 -37.20 -0.76
N GLY A 804 13.87 -37.73 -0.89
CA GLY A 804 12.63 -37.05 -0.49
C GLY A 804 12.28 -35.79 -1.29
N LYS A 805 12.68 -34.61 -0.81
CA LYS A 805 12.14 -33.30 -1.23
C LYS A 805 12.64 -32.78 -2.58
N ASP A 806 13.84 -33.18 -3.03
CA ASP A 806 14.39 -32.73 -4.32
C ASP A 806 13.79 -33.46 -5.52
N HIS A 807 13.16 -34.61 -5.32
CA HIS A 807 12.42 -35.34 -6.36
C HIS A 807 11.19 -34.56 -6.81
N ASP A 808 10.49 -33.93 -5.88
CA ASP A 808 9.29 -33.12 -6.15
C ASP A 808 9.62 -31.87 -6.97
N VAL A 809 10.84 -31.34 -6.83
CA VAL A 809 11.33 -30.18 -7.60
C VAL A 809 11.67 -30.57 -9.03
N LEU A 810 12.43 -31.66 -9.23
CA LEU A 810 12.75 -32.17 -10.57
C LEU A 810 11.48 -32.62 -11.29
N PHE A 811 10.56 -33.25 -10.56
CA PHE A 811 9.28 -33.70 -11.09
C PHE A 811 8.34 -32.53 -11.40
N GLY A 812 8.28 -31.52 -10.51
CA GLY A 812 7.59 -30.26 -10.76
C GLY A 812 8.14 -29.54 -11.98
N ALA A 813 9.43 -29.66 -12.28
CA ALA A 813 10.03 -29.14 -13.51
C ALA A 813 9.63 -29.97 -14.75
N ILE A 814 9.61 -31.30 -14.69
CA ILE A 814 9.16 -32.18 -15.79
C ILE A 814 7.66 -32.00 -16.06
N ILE A 815 6.83 -31.93 -15.01
CA ILE A 815 5.41 -31.61 -15.09
C ILE A 815 5.20 -30.21 -15.62
N GLY A 816 5.96 -29.24 -15.09
CA GLY A 816 6.04 -27.89 -15.62
C GLY A 816 6.27 -27.96 -17.12
N MET A 817 7.28 -28.67 -17.61
CA MET A 817 7.58 -28.82 -19.04
C MET A 817 6.55 -29.60 -19.85
N LEU A 818 5.84 -30.57 -19.28
CA LEU A 818 4.76 -31.31 -19.94
C LEU A 818 3.51 -30.44 -20.13
N PHE A 819 3.24 -29.53 -19.18
CA PHE A 819 2.09 -28.62 -19.22
C PHE A 819 2.42 -27.23 -19.78
N ILE A 820 3.69 -26.83 -19.75
CA ILE A 820 4.32 -25.74 -20.51
C ILE A 820 4.64 -26.22 -21.93
N GLY A 821 4.55 -27.53 -22.17
CA GLY A 821 4.64 -28.18 -23.48
C GLY A 821 3.43 -27.81 -24.33
N ASP A 822 3.43 -26.59 -24.87
CA ASP A 822 4.07 -26.40 -26.16
C ASP A 822 4.04 -24.91 -26.57
N TYR A 823 5.25 -24.33 -26.57
CA TYR A 823 5.73 -23.09 -27.22
C TYR A 823 5.25 -21.75 -26.64
N ALA A 824 6.15 -20.97 -26.06
CA ALA A 824 6.01 -19.52 -26.03
C ALA A 824 7.28 -18.95 -26.67
N ILE A 825 7.26 -18.76 -27.99
CA ILE A 825 8.35 -18.09 -28.70
C ILE A 825 8.11 -16.59 -28.56
N ILE A 826 9.02 -15.87 -27.90
CA ILE A 826 9.04 -14.41 -28.00
C ILE A 826 9.54 -14.06 -29.41
N GLY A 827 8.62 -13.66 -30.28
CA GLY A 827 8.93 -12.96 -31.52
C GLY A 827 9.58 -11.60 -31.25
N PRO A 828 9.99 -10.87 -32.30
CA PRO A 828 10.67 -9.59 -32.16
C PRO A 828 9.89 -8.65 -31.24
N ARG A 829 10.63 -7.82 -30.48
CA ARG A 829 10.04 -6.71 -29.72
C ARG A 829 9.14 -5.94 -30.67
N THR A 830 7.89 -5.78 -30.27
CA THR A 830 6.97 -4.95 -31.05
C THR A 830 7.49 -3.52 -31.12
N PRO A 831 7.22 -2.79 -32.22
CA PRO A 831 7.60 -1.39 -32.30
C PRO A 831 7.15 -0.64 -31.03
N ASP A 832 8.01 0.25 -30.54
CA ASP A 832 7.62 1.08 -29.42
C ASP A 832 6.33 1.83 -29.78
N ASN A 833 5.35 1.78 -28.86
CA ASN A 833 4.04 2.40 -29.04
C ASN A 833 3.09 1.67 -30.04
N GLN A 834 3.23 0.35 -30.23
CA GLN A 834 2.27 -0.45 -30.99
C GLN A 834 0.84 -0.34 -30.43
N GLN A 835 -0.12 -0.23 -31.33
CA GLN A 835 -1.54 -0.16 -31.00
C GLN A 835 -2.13 -1.58 -30.88
N TRP A 836 -2.81 -1.83 -29.77
CA TRP A 836 -3.48 -3.09 -29.44
C TRP A 836 -4.96 -2.82 -29.20
N CYS A 837 -5.82 -3.78 -29.54
CA CYS A 837 -7.21 -3.81 -29.11
C CYS A 837 -7.40 -5.04 -28.23
N VAL A 838 -7.63 -4.83 -26.94
CA VAL A 838 -7.71 -5.90 -25.94
C VAL A 838 -9.19 -6.12 -25.58
N ASP A 839 -9.76 -7.26 -25.98
CA ASP A 839 -11.06 -7.74 -25.45
C ASP A 839 -10.81 -8.60 -24.22
#